data_AF-A0A836F0Z8-F1
#
_entry.id   AF-A0A836F0Z8-F1
#
_cell.length_a   1.000
_cell.length_b   1.000
_cell.length_c   1.000
_cell.angle_alpha   90.00
_cell.angle_beta   90.00
_cell.angle_gamma   90.00
#
_symmetry.space_group_name_H-M   'P 1'
#
loop_
_entity.id
_entity.type
_entity.pdbx_description
1 polymer ?
#
loop_
_entity_poly.entity_id
_entity_poly.type
_entity_poly.pdbx_seq_one_letter_code
_entity_poly.pdbx_strand_id
1 'polypeptide(L)'
;MKRLLSISANNKADVIFITGHVDATDREYINEVIETIIIDPKELSKNIAILINTIEKNLNEITSYRTVCGIRNKTLIINLPVIDNDCIAAIADALINTLHLIRKKDDKNTETKSLLTNAYFLNSSDNNVSEQIKDKDANINLYYFETLEKSSSTSSVTLAAEEWTPLISLKDALLILNEVSITNAITENNESVKISDAYGRILHKNVYSKYNVPSFRTSKKHGYAVLVSDGKGIRQILNNNNTFPPISLQRGTCVWVKSGAPVPNEATAVVEEKNTKRIKSLLNDKVCIEILSKPEYGQNINPIGHHITKNKLILKRCTRIGPEEMAVLAASGHKEVAVVQQLSIGVLSIGNNLEEPGKPLKSGYVYDISRIIIISLLKNNDFSSSDFGIVNNTSSSIKENIKKALDKVDILVTLGSANDKDLLKQILLEYFEAEIYFGNINIKPGKSTTLATCKINDKIKYLLCLSGNPVTAFIIAQALLLPFLKNMSGNEYAEIPILPIHVNNPFILHQRPRLACTYLKWSKDNVAMACSMGNLFKDKLCNIVGSNALLILPKEDKEKTTSNKRVLDNDINNSDPSDENININNIHNDIRDVLSTQAANVQIFDMIVINPVKTDITTELFFMYTEADVILIIGNNKCVNRQLIKEAIENVSDNQEVSKRVTRSLLNIETSLNFMQHKTVFGIRNQTLIIDLSDFHKDTKKCFVAIVNMILQTIYLIRIDKDKNIPLHDIASTSSDNFTMEKEKIKTAVKRHRKSYLFPKCDYANTIKRHKESFPMISITDALGKIREIISENKNKIIFETVQLNDAYGRILYENVESIYNLPPFNASTKHGYAVLITDGKGVRKVLQQDEKNTFSPMTLEPGTCVWINSGDPVPNEATAVVQLKDTKLIKKFEDNDDMQIEILIQPQFNENIKPVGYELMKGKTVASPYTRIGPLEIGLLAASGRKEVIVIKNTPIGVLSIGNNLGEPGEILTPGFTYDINRITLITLLKEQGYNSLDFGIVNNMIAPIQNKIDEALKKVDILVTTGSTNNRDLMKNILEEYYKADIHFGNVNIKPGKSTIFATCEIDNTKKYFWCLSGNPVSAVITARIFLLTFLNEMYFNFYTEYAIVPASMETEYILHSRSRATWTTLGWTSEKNCALVRARGNAISDKLISAIGANAILMLPKKEDGKVTLNSFTQALLIKIPNIKYFNNDFNTNLKIEV
;
A
#
# COMPACT_ATOMS: atom_id res chain seq x y z
N MET A 1 -21.06 42.75 -27.98
CA MET A 1 -21.78 42.74 -26.67
C MET A 1 -23.01 43.66 -26.61
N LYS A 2 -22.90 45.00 -26.65
CA LYS A 2 -24.07 45.92 -26.53
C LYS A 2 -25.24 45.58 -27.49
N ARG A 3 -24.92 45.21 -28.74
CA ARG A 3 -25.88 44.77 -29.76
C ARG A 3 -26.54 43.41 -29.44
N LEU A 4 -25.79 42.50 -28.84
CA LEU A 4 -26.30 41.18 -28.43
C LEU A 4 -27.23 41.29 -27.22
N LEU A 5 -26.88 42.17 -26.27
CA LEU A 5 -27.72 42.51 -25.14
C LEU A 5 -29.02 43.22 -25.59
N SER A 6 -28.97 44.11 -26.57
CA SER A 6 -30.17 44.81 -27.05
C SER A 6 -31.13 43.92 -27.86
N ILE A 7 -30.62 42.92 -28.58
CA ILE A 7 -31.45 41.96 -29.34
C ILE A 7 -32.08 40.92 -28.40
N SER A 8 -31.30 40.38 -27.45
CA SER A 8 -31.78 39.38 -26.47
C SER A 8 -32.66 39.97 -25.35
N ALA A 9 -32.54 41.26 -25.02
CA ALA A 9 -33.32 41.86 -23.92
C ALA A 9 -34.83 42.00 -24.18
N ASN A 10 -35.28 41.92 -25.44
CA ASN A 10 -36.67 42.18 -25.85
C ASN A 10 -37.32 41.05 -26.66
N ASN A 11 -36.80 39.81 -26.59
CA ASN A 11 -37.23 38.67 -27.42
C ASN A 11 -37.34 39.01 -28.93
N LYS A 12 -36.46 39.88 -29.45
CA LYS A 12 -36.52 40.32 -30.85
C LYS A 12 -36.12 39.22 -31.85
N ALA A 13 -35.51 38.15 -31.37
CA ALA A 13 -35.14 36.97 -32.14
C ALA A 13 -35.23 35.71 -31.26
N ASP A 14 -35.67 34.58 -31.84
CA ASP A 14 -35.66 33.28 -31.16
C ASP A 14 -34.25 32.65 -31.13
N VAL A 15 -33.43 32.91 -32.17
CA VAL A 15 -32.03 32.49 -32.26
C VAL A 15 -31.15 33.64 -32.70
N ILE A 16 -29.95 33.74 -32.14
CA ILE A 16 -28.87 34.59 -32.61
C ILE A 16 -27.67 33.71 -32.95
N PHE A 17 -27.29 33.69 -34.23
CA PHE A 17 -26.02 33.16 -34.68
C PHE A 17 -24.98 34.28 -34.65
N ILE A 18 -23.85 34.03 -33.97
CA ILE A 18 -22.69 34.91 -34.00
C ILE A 18 -21.70 34.27 -34.97
N THR A 19 -21.43 34.97 -36.08
CA THR A 19 -20.65 34.43 -37.20
C THR A 19 -19.58 35.43 -37.63
N GLY A 20 -18.40 34.96 -38.03
CA GLY A 20 -17.35 35.80 -38.60
C GLY A 20 -15.98 35.10 -38.66
N HIS A 21 -15.16 35.46 -39.65
CA HIS A 21 -13.76 35.03 -39.71
C HIS A 21 -12.95 35.82 -38.68
N VAL A 22 -12.70 35.21 -37.53
CA VAL A 22 -11.85 35.76 -36.47
C VAL A 22 -10.81 34.71 -36.07
N ASP A 23 -9.62 35.15 -35.67
CA ASP A 23 -8.51 34.28 -35.28
C ASP A 23 -8.79 33.56 -33.95
N ALA A 24 -8.08 32.47 -33.66
CA ALA A 24 -8.38 31.56 -32.54
C ALA A 24 -8.43 32.24 -31.16
N THR A 25 -7.58 33.25 -30.92
CA THR A 25 -7.54 34.01 -29.66
C THR A 25 -8.77 34.90 -29.45
N ASP A 26 -9.28 35.52 -30.52
CA ASP A 26 -10.47 36.37 -30.42
C ASP A 26 -11.75 35.56 -30.27
N ARG A 27 -11.75 34.30 -30.73
CA ARG A 27 -12.88 33.36 -30.56
C ARG A 27 -13.05 32.92 -29.12
N GLU A 28 -11.95 32.69 -28.41
CA GLU A 28 -11.98 32.33 -26.99
C GLU A 28 -12.53 33.51 -26.16
N TYR A 29 -12.12 34.74 -26.49
CA TYR A 29 -12.70 35.94 -25.89
C TYR A 29 -14.21 36.10 -26.17
N ILE A 30 -14.68 35.77 -27.39
CA ILE A 30 -16.12 35.77 -27.70
C ILE A 30 -16.87 34.72 -26.87
N ASN A 31 -16.31 33.52 -26.72
CA ASN A 31 -16.89 32.46 -25.90
C ASN A 31 -17.02 32.88 -24.43
N GLU A 32 -15.96 33.44 -23.84
CA GLU A 32 -15.99 33.99 -22.48
C GLU A 32 -17.08 35.06 -22.33
N VAL A 33 -17.19 35.97 -23.30
CA VAL A 33 -18.23 37.02 -23.29
C VAL A 33 -19.64 36.42 -23.36
N ILE A 34 -19.87 35.37 -24.14
CA ILE A 34 -21.17 34.69 -24.22
C ILE A 34 -21.50 33.97 -22.91
N GLU A 35 -20.52 33.28 -22.32
CA GLU A 35 -20.68 32.59 -21.03
C GLU A 35 -21.09 33.55 -19.89
N THR A 36 -20.61 34.80 -19.91
CA THR A 36 -21.02 35.81 -18.90
C THR A 36 -22.49 36.28 -18.99
N ILE A 37 -23.21 35.98 -20.07
CA ILE A 37 -24.54 36.53 -20.33
C ILE A 37 -25.62 35.47 -20.59
N ILE A 38 -25.27 34.22 -20.84
CA ILE A 38 -26.23 33.12 -20.92
C ILE A 38 -26.65 32.66 -19.51
N ILE A 39 -27.80 32.00 -19.40
CA ILE A 39 -28.30 31.41 -18.14
C ILE A 39 -27.35 30.28 -17.73
N ASP A 40 -27.07 30.16 -16.43
CA ASP A 40 -26.25 29.08 -15.87
C ASP A 40 -26.84 27.72 -16.30
N PRO A 41 -26.05 26.78 -16.86
CA PRO A 41 -26.52 25.45 -17.24
C PRO A 41 -27.25 24.68 -16.13
N LYS A 42 -26.96 24.99 -14.85
CA LYS A 42 -27.65 24.40 -13.69
C LYS A 42 -29.07 24.91 -13.47
N GLU A 43 -29.41 26.07 -14.02
CA GLU A 43 -30.75 26.66 -13.98
C GLU A 43 -31.60 26.24 -15.20
N LEU A 44 -30.98 25.63 -16.21
CA LEU A 44 -31.69 25.05 -17.35
C LEU A 44 -32.30 23.70 -16.99
N SER A 45 -33.40 23.38 -17.65
CA SER A 45 -33.97 22.04 -17.52
C SER A 45 -33.08 20.99 -18.17
N LYS A 46 -33.14 19.76 -17.64
CA LYS A 46 -32.29 18.66 -18.07
C LYS A 46 -32.37 18.39 -19.58
N ASN A 47 -33.54 18.55 -20.20
CA ASN A 47 -33.75 18.33 -21.62
C ASN A 47 -33.11 19.43 -22.49
N ILE A 48 -33.27 20.70 -22.09
CA ILE A 48 -32.67 21.84 -22.78
C ILE A 48 -31.14 21.79 -22.67
N ALA A 49 -30.61 21.44 -21.49
CA ALA A 49 -29.17 21.27 -21.28
C ALA A 49 -28.58 20.15 -22.16
N ILE A 50 -29.30 19.03 -22.31
CA ILE A 50 -28.87 17.93 -23.20
C ILE A 50 -28.81 18.41 -24.66
N LEU A 51 -29.86 19.09 -25.15
CA LEU A 51 -29.89 19.55 -26.55
C LEU A 51 -28.85 20.63 -26.86
N ILE A 52 -28.59 21.55 -25.93
CA ILE A 52 -27.51 22.54 -26.07
C ILE A 52 -26.15 21.83 -26.17
N ASN A 53 -25.89 20.85 -25.30
CA ASN A 53 -24.66 20.06 -25.36
C ASN A 53 -24.54 19.27 -26.66
N THR A 54 -25.66 18.78 -27.22
CA THR A 54 -25.67 18.11 -28.53
C THR A 54 -25.30 19.08 -29.65
N ILE A 55 -25.85 20.31 -29.65
CA ILE A 55 -25.50 21.36 -30.62
C ILE A 55 -24.01 21.69 -30.53
N GLU A 56 -23.48 21.90 -29.31
CA GLU A 56 -22.06 22.18 -29.11
C GLU A 56 -21.18 21.01 -29.58
N LYS A 57 -21.52 19.78 -29.20
CA LYS A 57 -20.76 18.59 -29.60
C LYS A 57 -20.69 18.45 -31.12
N ASN A 58 -21.83 18.54 -31.81
CA ASN A 58 -21.88 18.38 -33.27
C ASN A 58 -21.09 19.50 -33.98
N LEU A 59 -21.16 20.74 -33.50
CA LEU A 59 -20.39 21.84 -34.07
C LEU A 59 -18.89 21.74 -33.77
N ASN A 60 -18.51 21.24 -32.59
CA ASN A 60 -17.11 21.03 -32.22
C ASN A 60 -16.48 19.93 -33.08
N GLU A 61 -17.23 18.87 -33.39
CA GLU A 61 -16.77 17.78 -34.28
C GLU A 61 -16.53 18.27 -35.72
N ILE A 62 -17.37 19.16 -36.23
CA ILE A 62 -17.25 19.68 -37.61
C ILE A 62 -16.20 20.79 -37.70
N THR A 63 -16.22 21.74 -36.76
CA THR A 63 -15.41 22.96 -36.88
C THR A 63 -14.02 22.81 -36.27
N SER A 64 -13.76 21.77 -35.46
CA SER A 64 -12.53 21.60 -34.66
C SER A 64 -12.24 22.74 -33.66
N TYR A 65 -13.22 23.61 -33.39
CA TYR A 65 -13.12 24.70 -32.41
C TYR A 65 -14.18 24.54 -31.32
N ARG A 66 -13.92 25.08 -30.12
CA ARG A 66 -14.91 25.14 -29.03
C ARG A 66 -16.00 26.15 -29.38
N THR A 67 -17.20 25.66 -29.63
CA THR A 67 -18.45 26.43 -29.73
C THR A 67 -19.11 26.52 -28.36
N VAL A 68 -19.57 27.74 -28.01
CA VAL A 68 -20.45 27.97 -26.87
C VAL A 68 -21.86 28.26 -27.38
N CYS A 69 -22.83 27.56 -26.79
CA CYS A 69 -24.24 27.75 -27.00
C CYS A 69 -24.95 27.94 -25.64
N GLY A 70 -25.92 28.85 -25.59
CA GLY A 70 -26.69 29.05 -24.37
C GLY A 70 -27.92 29.91 -24.57
N ILE A 71 -28.74 30.03 -23.53
CA ILE A 71 -30.01 30.75 -23.61
C ILE A 71 -29.90 32.03 -22.80
N ARG A 72 -30.40 33.14 -23.35
CA ARG A 72 -30.61 34.38 -22.61
C ARG A 72 -31.98 34.94 -22.93
N ASN A 73 -32.82 35.18 -21.92
CA ASN A 73 -34.16 35.74 -22.07
C ASN A 73 -34.99 35.06 -23.19
N LYS A 74 -35.03 33.71 -23.22
CA LYS A 74 -35.71 32.91 -24.25
C LYS A 74 -35.16 33.05 -25.68
N THR A 75 -34.01 33.68 -25.88
CA THR A 75 -33.28 33.66 -27.14
C THR A 75 -32.13 32.67 -27.02
N LEU A 76 -32.03 31.72 -27.96
CA LEU A 76 -30.89 30.82 -28.08
C LEU A 76 -29.74 31.55 -28.77
N ILE A 77 -28.55 31.50 -28.20
CA ILE A 77 -27.35 32.14 -28.73
C ILE A 77 -26.35 31.05 -29.08
N ILE A 78 -25.87 31.06 -30.32
CA ILE A 78 -24.93 30.06 -30.84
C ILE A 78 -23.75 30.79 -31.45
N ASN A 79 -22.54 30.52 -30.93
CA ASN A 79 -21.31 30.96 -31.58
C ASN A 79 -20.96 30.00 -32.72
N LEU A 80 -21.25 30.40 -33.96
CA LEU A 80 -21.05 29.56 -35.13
C LEU A 80 -19.87 30.12 -35.95
N PRO A 81 -18.67 29.53 -35.84
CA PRO A 81 -17.45 30.12 -36.38
C PRO A 81 -17.42 30.19 -37.92
N VAL A 82 -18.14 29.29 -38.61
CA VAL A 82 -18.29 29.26 -40.07
C VAL A 82 -19.73 28.88 -40.41
N ILE A 83 -20.37 29.63 -41.30
CA ILE A 83 -21.67 29.23 -41.86
C ILE A 83 -21.39 28.28 -43.02
N ASP A 84 -21.35 26.99 -42.72
CA ASP A 84 -21.36 25.92 -43.72
C ASP A 84 -22.71 25.20 -43.68
N ASN A 85 -23.19 24.74 -44.83
CA ASN A 85 -24.43 23.97 -44.94
C ASN A 85 -24.37 22.71 -44.06
N ASP A 86 -23.19 22.10 -43.93
CA ASP A 86 -22.98 20.92 -43.09
C ASP A 86 -23.12 21.26 -41.60
N CYS A 87 -22.68 22.44 -41.16
CA CYS A 87 -22.84 22.89 -39.78
C CYS A 87 -24.33 23.12 -39.42
N ILE A 88 -25.09 23.71 -40.34
CA ILE A 88 -26.52 23.95 -40.14
C ILE A 88 -27.28 22.60 -40.17
N ALA A 89 -26.95 21.71 -41.10
CA ALA A 89 -27.57 20.39 -41.21
C ALA A 89 -27.35 19.55 -39.94
N ALA A 90 -26.11 19.55 -39.40
CA ALA A 90 -25.75 18.77 -38.23
C ALA A 90 -26.44 19.22 -36.93
N ILE A 91 -26.97 20.45 -36.89
CA ILE A 91 -27.66 20.99 -35.70
C ILE A 91 -29.14 21.25 -35.92
N ALA A 92 -29.68 21.09 -37.13
CA ALA A 92 -31.03 21.52 -37.49
C ALA A 92 -32.11 20.94 -36.56
N ASP A 93 -32.10 19.64 -36.31
CA ASP A 93 -33.09 18.97 -35.47
C ASP A 93 -32.94 19.35 -33.99
N ALA A 94 -31.70 19.36 -33.48
CA ALA A 94 -31.42 19.77 -32.11
C ALA A 94 -31.80 21.24 -31.89
N LEU A 95 -31.56 22.11 -32.87
CA LEU A 95 -31.92 23.51 -32.87
C LEU A 95 -33.44 23.70 -32.84
N ILE A 96 -34.18 23.04 -33.73
CA ILE A 96 -35.65 23.10 -33.80
C ILE A 96 -36.26 22.63 -32.47
N ASN A 97 -35.77 21.51 -31.94
CA ASN A 97 -36.25 20.95 -30.68
C ASN A 97 -35.94 21.87 -29.49
N THR A 98 -34.75 22.47 -29.46
CA THR A 98 -34.38 23.44 -28.43
C THR A 98 -35.29 24.66 -28.46
N LEU A 99 -35.57 25.21 -29.66
CA LEU A 99 -36.47 26.35 -29.82
C LEU A 99 -37.91 26.02 -29.43
N HIS A 100 -38.37 24.79 -29.74
CA HIS A 100 -39.68 24.32 -29.33
C HIS A 100 -39.84 24.30 -27.81
N LEU A 101 -38.82 23.80 -27.09
CA LEU A 101 -38.82 23.75 -25.63
C LEU A 101 -38.71 25.14 -24.99
N ILE A 102 -37.88 26.02 -25.54
CA ILE A 102 -37.78 27.41 -25.10
C ILE A 102 -39.13 28.14 -25.20
N ARG A 103 -39.93 27.83 -26.23
CA ARG A 103 -41.26 28.43 -26.45
C ARG A 103 -42.36 27.84 -25.54
N LYS A 104 -42.37 26.53 -25.28
CA LYS A 104 -43.49 25.85 -24.57
C LYS A 104 -43.48 25.95 -23.04
N LYS A 105 -42.36 26.28 -22.39
CA LYS A 105 -42.29 26.54 -20.93
C LYS A 105 -42.83 25.41 -20.01
N ASP A 106 -42.79 24.14 -20.43
CA ASP A 106 -43.17 22.98 -19.60
C ASP A 106 -42.37 21.71 -19.97
N ASP A 107 -41.61 21.16 -19.01
CA ASP A 107 -40.72 20.00 -19.16
C ASP A 107 -41.35 18.64 -18.78
N LYS A 108 -42.68 18.59 -18.64
CA LYS A 108 -43.37 17.44 -18.03
C LYS A 108 -44.17 16.53 -18.97
N ASN A 109 -44.08 16.69 -20.30
CA ASN A 109 -44.83 15.84 -21.24
C ASN A 109 -43.98 14.77 -21.94
N THR A 110 -44.55 13.57 -22.01
CA THR A 110 -44.06 12.34 -22.67
C THR A 110 -43.64 12.50 -24.14
N GLU A 111 -44.06 13.56 -24.83
CA GLU A 111 -43.59 13.92 -26.18
C GLU A 111 -42.09 14.31 -26.24
N THR A 112 -41.46 14.70 -25.12
CA THR A 112 -40.01 15.05 -25.12
C THR A 112 -39.09 13.85 -25.39
N LYS A 113 -39.54 12.62 -25.11
CA LYS A 113 -38.74 11.40 -25.34
C LYS A 113 -38.61 11.07 -26.83
N SER A 114 -39.64 11.30 -27.64
CA SER A 114 -39.55 11.05 -29.10
C SER A 114 -38.70 12.09 -29.81
N LEU A 115 -38.75 13.36 -29.37
CA LEU A 115 -37.93 14.45 -29.93
C LEU A 115 -36.43 14.26 -29.67
N LEU A 116 -36.05 13.75 -28.49
CA LEU A 116 -34.66 13.40 -28.17
C LEU A 116 -34.15 12.22 -29.00
N THR A 117 -35.03 11.27 -29.35
CA THR A 117 -34.64 10.09 -30.13
C THR A 117 -34.24 10.50 -31.55
N ASN A 118 -35.04 11.33 -32.24
CA ASN A 118 -34.74 11.74 -33.63
C ASN A 118 -33.42 12.52 -33.78
N ALA A 119 -33.03 13.35 -32.79
CA ALA A 119 -31.78 14.12 -32.85
C ALA A 119 -30.50 13.25 -32.78
N TYR A 120 -30.60 12.00 -32.31
CA TYR A 120 -29.47 11.05 -32.28
C TYR A 120 -29.34 10.20 -33.56
N PHE A 121 -30.33 10.20 -34.47
CA PHE A 121 -30.46 9.22 -35.55
C PHE A 121 -30.01 9.68 -36.95
N LEU A 122 -29.48 10.90 -37.13
CA LEU A 122 -29.05 11.38 -38.47
C LEU A 122 -27.67 10.90 -38.95
N ASN A 123 -27.05 9.92 -38.29
CA ASN A 123 -25.90 9.19 -38.84
C ASN A 123 -26.29 7.79 -39.31
N SER A 124 -27.27 7.70 -40.21
CA SER A 124 -27.42 6.55 -41.12
C SER A 124 -28.26 6.94 -42.32
N SER A 125 -27.58 7.16 -43.45
CA SER A 125 -28.22 7.20 -44.76
C SER A 125 -28.74 5.81 -45.11
N ASP A 126 -30.06 5.60 -45.02
CA ASP A 126 -30.80 4.74 -45.95
C ASP A 126 -32.31 4.96 -45.75
N ASN A 127 -32.95 5.49 -46.80
CA ASN A 127 -34.39 5.68 -46.89
C ASN A 127 -35.06 4.32 -47.16
N ASN A 128 -35.96 3.85 -46.28
CA ASN A 128 -37.31 3.41 -46.66
C ASN A 128 -38.11 2.76 -45.50
N VAL A 129 -39.42 3.03 -45.56
CA VAL A 129 -40.58 2.37 -44.93
C VAL A 129 -41.00 2.85 -43.54
N SER A 130 -42.03 3.69 -43.58
CA SER A 130 -43.00 4.02 -42.55
C SER A 130 -44.06 2.93 -42.34
N GLU A 131 -44.69 2.95 -41.15
CA GLU A 131 -45.95 2.31 -40.72
C GLU A 131 -45.87 0.93 -40.02
N GLN A 132 -45.93 0.92 -38.68
CA GLN A 132 -47.12 0.55 -37.89
C GLN A 132 -46.73 0.35 -36.41
N ILE A 133 -47.20 1.24 -35.54
CA ILE A 133 -47.17 1.07 -34.07
C ILE A 133 -48.59 0.72 -33.63
N LYS A 134 -48.74 -0.33 -32.82
CA LYS A 134 -49.75 -0.40 -31.73
C LYS A 134 -49.48 -1.52 -30.72
N ASP A 135 -49.29 -1.09 -29.47
CA ASP A 135 -49.63 -1.71 -28.18
C ASP A 135 -48.98 -3.05 -27.74
N LYS A 136 -48.02 -3.00 -26.79
CA LYS A 136 -48.24 -3.25 -25.33
C LYS A 136 -46.92 -3.28 -24.54
N ASP A 137 -47.05 -2.88 -23.27
CA ASP A 137 -46.00 -2.71 -22.26
C ASP A 137 -45.08 -3.93 -21.99
N ALA A 138 -43.90 -3.58 -21.46
CA ALA A 138 -42.79 -4.40 -20.96
C ALA A 138 -41.79 -4.89 -22.02
N ASN A 139 -40.71 -4.11 -22.23
CA ASN A 139 -39.33 -4.57 -22.44
C ASN A 139 -38.39 -3.38 -22.75
N ILE A 140 -37.47 -3.07 -21.84
CA ILE A 140 -36.28 -2.26 -22.13
C ILE A 140 -35.11 -3.24 -22.21
N ASN A 141 -34.83 -3.72 -23.42
CA ASN A 141 -33.55 -4.18 -23.97
C ASN A 141 -33.83 -5.03 -25.21
N LEU A 142 -34.13 -4.38 -26.32
CA LEU A 142 -34.15 -5.01 -27.63
C LEU A 142 -33.69 -3.98 -28.68
N TYR A 143 -32.37 -3.87 -28.84
CA TYR A 143 -31.76 -3.30 -30.05
C TYR A 143 -30.40 -3.96 -30.27
N TYR A 144 -30.44 -5.28 -30.52
CA TYR A 144 -29.34 -6.01 -31.18
C TYR A 144 -29.82 -7.26 -31.95
N PHE A 145 -31.13 -7.54 -32.02
CA PHE A 145 -31.65 -8.80 -32.57
C PHE A 145 -32.41 -8.72 -33.91
N GLU A 146 -32.66 -7.54 -34.49
CA GLU A 146 -33.39 -7.45 -35.78
C GLU A 146 -32.52 -7.53 -37.04
N THR A 147 -31.19 -7.65 -36.94
CA THR A 147 -30.30 -7.86 -38.09
C THR A 147 -29.95 -9.32 -38.39
N LEU A 148 -30.49 -10.29 -37.65
CA LEU A 148 -30.14 -11.71 -37.81
C LEU A 148 -31.20 -12.61 -38.49
N GLU A 149 -32.41 -12.12 -38.77
CA GLU A 149 -33.45 -12.93 -39.44
C GLU A 149 -33.55 -12.77 -40.97
N LYS A 150 -32.58 -12.10 -41.61
CA LYS A 150 -32.45 -12.09 -43.08
C LYS A 150 -31.09 -12.62 -43.55
N SER A 151 -30.75 -13.84 -43.15
CA SER A 151 -29.74 -14.64 -43.87
C SER A 151 -29.89 -16.15 -43.65
N SER A 152 -31.13 -16.66 -43.61
CA SER A 152 -31.37 -18.09 -43.80
C SER A 152 -31.47 -18.43 -45.28
N SER A 153 -30.34 -18.43 -45.98
CA SER A 153 -30.19 -19.19 -47.23
C SER A 153 -28.72 -19.50 -47.49
N THR A 154 -28.35 -20.73 -47.16
CA THR A 154 -27.29 -21.54 -47.79
C THR A 154 -26.19 -20.77 -48.53
N SER A 155 -25.09 -20.46 -47.85
CA SER A 155 -23.76 -20.45 -48.45
C SER A 155 -22.69 -20.49 -47.35
N SER A 156 -21.72 -21.37 -47.55
CA SER A 156 -20.55 -21.58 -46.70
C SER A 156 -19.75 -20.28 -46.51
N VAL A 157 -19.81 -19.70 -45.31
CA VAL A 157 -19.07 -18.48 -44.96
C VAL A 157 -17.65 -18.84 -44.51
N THR A 158 -16.68 -18.35 -45.29
CA THR A 158 -15.26 -18.25 -44.97
C THR A 158 -15.03 -17.48 -43.66
N LEU A 159 -14.45 -18.15 -42.65
CA LEU A 159 -13.96 -17.54 -41.41
C LEU A 159 -12.75 -16.63 -41.68
N ALA A 160 -13.00 -15.36 -41.97
CA ALA A 160 -12.09 -14.28 -41.61
C ALA A 160 -12.46 -13.83 -40.18
N ALA A 161 -11.50 -13.89 -39.26
CA ALA A 161 -11.72 -13.57 -37.85
C ALA A 161 -11.92 -12.06 -37.64
N GLU A 162 -13.16 -11.59 -37.74
CA GLU A 162 -13.57 -10.32 -37.13
C GLU A 162 -13.80 -10.53 -35.63
N GLU A 163 -13.22 -9.66 -34.80
CA GLU A 163 -13.32 -9.78 -33.34
C GLU A 163 -14.78 -9.60 -32.88
N TRP A 164 -15.34 -10.64 -32.26
CA TRP A 164 -16.77 -10.77 -31.96
C TRP A 164 -17.31 -9.76 -30.92
N THR A 165 -16.43 -9.08 -30.18
CA THR A 165 -16.79 -8.08 -29.16
C THR A 165 -15.90 -6.84 -29.25
N PRO A 166 -16.47 -5.61 -29.23
CA PRO A 166 -15.71 -4.37 -29.35
C PRO A 166 -14.76 -4.17 -28.16
N LEU A 167 -13.65 -3.46 -28.37
CA LEU A 167 -12.75 -3.04 -27.29
C LEU A 167 -13.35 -1.83 -26.55
N ILE A 168 -13.61 -1.98 -25.26
CA ILE A 168 -14.04 -0.86 -24.39
C ILE A 168 -12.88 -0.35 -23.53
N SER A 169 -12.93 0.88 -23.03
CA SER A 169 -11.86 1.38 -22.14
C SER A 169 -11.91 0.70 -20.76
N LEU A 170 -10.79 0.72 -20.02
CA LEU A 170 -10.77 0.23 -18.63
C LEU A 170 -11.77 1.00 -17.74
N LYS A 171 -11.98 2.30 -18.03
CA LYS A 171 -12.94 3.15 -17.31
C LYS A 171 -14.38 2.68 -17.57
N ASP A 172 -14.72 2.41 -18.83
CA ASP A 172 -16.06 1.92 -19.18
C ASP A 172 -16.31 0.54 -18.60
N ALA A 173 -15.31 -0.34 -18.60
CA ALA A 173 -15.40 -1.65 -17.94
C ALA A 173 -15.69 -1.52 -16.44
N LEU A 174 -15.04 -0.58 -15.75
CA LEU A 174 -15.31 -0.28 -14.34
C LEU A 174 -16.71 0.31 -14.12
N LEU A 175 -17.19 1.19 -15.01
CA LEU A 175 -18.54 1.73 -14.95
C LEU A 175 -19.60 0.63 -15.11
N ILE A 176 -19.42 -0.25 -16.09
CA ILE A 176 -20.29 -1.42 -16.31
C ILE A 176 -20.28 -2.33 -15.08
N LEU A 177 -19.11 -2.65 -14.51
CA LEU A 177 -19.02 -3.46 -13.29
C LEU A 177 -19.80 -2.81 -12.13
N ASN A 178 -19.73 -1.48 -12.01
CA ASN A 178 -20.48 -0.75 -11.00
C ASN A 178 -21.98 -0.84 -11.25
N GLU A 179 -22.44 -0.61 -12.47
CA GLU A 179 -23.85 -0.70 -12.85
C GLU A 179 -24.42 -2.11 -12.61
N VAL A 180 -23.71 -3.16 -13.05
CA VAL A 180 -24.09 -4.56 -12.80
C VAL A 180 -24.16 -4.83 -11.30
N SER A 181 -23.19 -4.32 -10.53
CA SER A 181 -23.16 -4.51 -9.08
C SER A 181 -24.28 -3.78 -8.34
N ILE A 182 -24.74 -2.61 -8.83
CA ILE A 182 -25.82 -1.82 -8.23
C ILE A 182 -27.18 -2.41 -8.59
N THR A 183 -27.37 -2.77 -9.86
CA THR A 183 -28.66 -3.24 -10.39
C THR A 183 -29.05 -4.59 -9.81
N ASN A 184 -28.06 -5.44 -9.59
CA ASN A 184 -28.25 -6.80 -9.08
C ASN A 184 -27.64 -6.99 -7.69
N ALA A 185 -27.40 -5.88 -6.98
CA ALA A 185 -26.75 -5.90 -5.68
C ALA A 185 -27.53 -6.84 -4.76
N ILE A 186 -26.84 -7.86 -4.24
CA ILE A 186 -27.33 -8.80 -3.20
C ILE A 186 -27.54 -8.05 -1.86
N THR A 187 -27.77 -6.73 -1.91
CA THR A 187 -27.86 -5.81 -0.79
C THR A 187 -29.11 -5.99 0.05
N GLU A 188 -30.09 -6.81 -0.37
CA GLU A 188 -31.19 -7.25 0.49
C GLU A 188 -30.83 -8.47 1.36
N ASN A 189 -29.94 -9.35 0.87
CA ASN A 189 -29.52 -10.52 1.63
C ASN A 189 -28.51 -10.13 2.72
N ASN A 190 -28.96 -10.26 3.95
CA ASN A 190 -28.18 -9.97 5.14
C ASN A 190 -28.22 -11.13 6.11
N GLU A 191 -27.22 -11.19 6.98
CA GLU A 191 -27.19 -12.12 8.10
C GLU A 191 -26.76 -11.39 9.38
N SER A 192 -27.21 -11.91 10.52
CA SER A 192 -26.76 -11.46 11.83
C SER A 192 -25.55 -12.28 12.24
N VAL A 193 -24.42 -11.63 12.53
CA VAL A 193 -23.22 -12.29 13.03
C VAL A 193 -22.85 -11.74 14.39
N LYS A 194 -22.27 -12.60 15.24
CA LYS A 194 -21.66 -12.15 16.51
C LYS A 194 -20.54 -11.16 16.19
N ILE A 195 -20.35 -10.18 17.06
CA ILE A 195 -19.28 -9.19 16.85
C ILE A 195 -17.91 -9.88 16.75
N SER A 196 -17.63 -10.93 17.54
CA SER A 196 -16.39 -11.70 17.44
C SER A 196 -16.08 -12.21 16.03
N ASP A 197 -17.12 -12.45 15.23
CA ASP A 197 -17.04 -13.03 13.89
C ASP A 197 -17.25 -11.97 12.79
N ALA A 198 -17.45 -10.71 13.18
CA ALA A 198 -17.81 -9.62 12.26
C ALA A 198 -16.59 -8.97 11.57
N TYR A 199 -15.36 -9.30 11.97
CA TYR A 199 -14.15 -8.76 11.35
C TYR A 199 -14.11 -9.07 9.83
N GLY A 200 -13.87 -8.04 9.01
CA GLY A 200 -13.82 -8.13 7.55
C GLY A 200 -15.19 -8.08 6.86
N ARG A 201 -16.29 -8.24 7.62
CA ARG A 201 -17.67 -8.18 7.11
C ARG A 201 -18.08 -6.73 6.82
N ILE A 202 -19.12 -6.55 6.01
CA ILE A 202 -19.65 -5.22 5.64
C ILE A 202 -21.01 -5.02 6.28
N LEU A 203 -21.23 -3.86 6.92
CA LEU A 203 -22.50 -3.55 7.56
C LEU A 203 -23.64 -3.42 6.55
N HIS A 204 -24.71 -4.16 6.78
CA HIS A 204 -25.92 -4.07 5.94
C HIS A 204 -26.81 -2.87 6.29
N LYS A 205 -26.72 -2.34 7.52
CA LYS A 205 -27.48 -1.17 7.96
C LYS A 205 -26.65 -0.23 8.85
N ASN A 206 -27.11 1.02 8.96
CA ASN A 206 -26.59 1.97 9.93
C ASN A 206 -26.67 1.39 11.34
N VAL A 207 -25.60 1.55 12.12
CA VAL A 207 -25.54 1.10 13.51
C VAL A 207 -25.50 2.31 14.43
N TYR A 208 -26.35 2.29 15.45
CA TYR A 208 -26.49 3.35 16.45
C TYR A 208 -26.07 2.84 17.83
N SER A 209 -25.56 3.72 18.69
CA SER A 209 -25.16 3.33 20.04
C SER A 209 -26.36 2.98 20.91
N LYS A 210 -26.37 1.80 21.55
CA LYS A 210 -27.43 1.42 22.50
C LYS A 210 -27.31 2.14 23.84
N TYR A 211 -26.09 2.56 24.20
CA TYR A 211 -25.76 3.15 25.49
C TYR A 211 -24.93 4.42 25.36
N ASN A 212 -24.89 5.21 26.42
CA ASN A 212 -23.85 6.22 26.58
C ASN A 212 -22.52 5.52 26.89
N VAL A 213 -21.43 5.98 26.30
CA VAL A 213 -20.07 5.48 26.54
C VAL A 213 -19.19 6.64 27.03
N PRO A 214 -18.76 6.65 28.31
CA PRO A 214 -19.21 5.76 29.38
C PRO A 214 -20.67 6.04 29.79
N SER A 215 -21.32 5.08 30.47
CA SER A 215 -22.70 5.18 30.94
C SER A 215 -22.86 5.97 32.23
N PHE A 216 -21.76 6.29 32.90
CA PHE A 216 -21.65 7.07 34.14
C PHE A 216 -20.50 8.10 34.03
N ARG A 217 -20.44 9.06 34.95
CA ARG A 217 -19.35 10.05 35.01
C ARG A 217 -18.04 9.35 35.37
N THR A 218 -16.97 9.62 34.63
CA THR A 218 -15.65 9.02 34.89
C THR A 218 -14.59 10.06 35.17
N SER A 219 -13.54 9.68 35.91
CA SER A 219 -12.42 10.58 36.12
C SER A 219 -11.48 10.60 34.92
N LYS A 220 -10.98 11.78 34.50
CA LYS A 220 -9.93 11.93 33.48
C LYS A 220 -8.55 11.54 34.02
N LYS A 221 -8.32 11.68 35.34
CA LYS A 221 -7.00 11.54 35.99
C LYS A 221 -7.09 10.69 37.26
N HIS A 222 -5.96 10.15 37.71
CA HIS A 222 -5.87 9.62 39.07
C HIS A 222 -5.89 10.77 40.08
N GLY A 223 -6.72 10.68 41.11
CA GLY A 223 -6.88 11.78 42.04
C GLY A 223 -7.99 11.57 43.06
N TYR A 224 -8.35 12.66 43.73
CA TYR A 224 -9.40 12.68 44.75
C TYR A 224 -10.62 13.42 44.21
N ALA A 225 -11.76 12.73 44.16
CA ALA A 225 -13.04 13.33 43.88
C ALA A 225 -13.48 14.16 45.09
N VAL A 226 -13.80 15.43 44.84
CA VAL A 226 -14.05 16.45 45.86
C VAL A 226 -15.26 17.32 45.50
N LEU A 227 -15.79 18.02 46.50
CA LEU A 227 -16.70 19.14 46.30
C LEU A 227 -15.90 20.44 46.12
N VAL A 228 -16.12 21.13 45.00
CA VAL A 228 -15.50 22.43 44.72
C VAL A 228 -15.88 23.49 45.76
N SER A 229 -17.08 23.38 46.32
CA SER A 229 -17.58 24.28 47.37
C SER A 229 -16.77 24.23 48.67
N ASP A 230 -16.01 23.16 48.91
CA ASP A 230 -15.14 23.09 50.08
C ASP A 230 -13.82 23.88 49.88
N GLY A 231 -13.48 24.26 48.64
CA GLY A 231 -12.28 25.04 48.33
C GLY A 231 -10.95 24.30 48.56
N LYS A 232 -9.90 25.04 48.95
CA LYS A 232 -8.59 24.50 49.37
C LYS A 232 -8.68 23.98 50.81
N GLY A 233 -7.88 22.97 51.17
CA GLY A 233 -7.71 22.55 52.56
C GLY A 233 -7.85 21.04 52.80
N ILE A 234 -7.93 20.66 54.07
CA ILE A 234 -7.91 19.25 54.51
C ILE A 234 -9.27 18.59 54.27
N ARG A 235 -9.22 17.36 53.75
CA ARG A 235 -10.38 16.49 53.54
C ARG A 235 -10.14 15.13 54.18
N GLN A 236 -11.17 14.57 54.79
CA GLN A 236 -11.14 13.17 55.22
C GLN A 236 -11.27 12.28 53.99
N ILE A 237 -10.40 11.27 53.86
CA ILE A 237 -10.53 10.26 52.80
C ILE A 237 -11.60 9.25 53.22
N LEU A 238 -12.67 9.12 52.43
CA LEU A 238 -13.64 8.04 52.57
C LEU A 238 -13.07 6.78 51.93
N ASN A 239 -13.20 5.66 52.65
CA ASN A 239 -12.67 4.38 52.21
C ASN A 239 -13.62 3.80 51.14
N ASN A 240 -13.36 4.08 49.87
CA ASN A 240 -14.07 3.46 48.76
C ASN A 240 -13.19 2.37 48.16
N ASN A 241 -13.72 1.15 48.11
CA ASN A 241 -13.08 0.03 47.41
C ASN A 241 -13.12 0.21 45.86
N ASN A 242 -13.36 1.44 45.37
CA ASN A 242 -13.75 1.76 43.98
C ASN A 242 -14.95 0.93 43.51
N THR A 243 -15.86 0.61 44.43
CA THR A 243 -17.08 -0.15 44.15
C THR A 243 -18.17 0.79 43.63
N PHE A 244 -19.06 0.24 42.81
CA PHE A 244 -20.26 0.94 42.34
C PHE A 244 -21.49 0.44 43.14
N PRO A 245 -22.44 1.30 43.52
CA PRO A 245 -22.44 2.75 43.35
C PRO A 245 -21.32 3.43 44.17
N PRO A 246 -20.72 4.52 43.65
CA PRO A 246 -19.68 5.24 44.38
C PRO A 246 -20.23 5.79 45.70
N ILE A 247 -19.37 5.84 46.73
CA ILE A 247 -19.72 6.40 48.05
C ILE A 247 -20.25 7.82 47.89
N SER A 248 -21.39 8.12 48.55
CA SER A 248 -21.97 9.45 48.57
C SER A 248 -21.01 10.43 49.26
N LEU A 249 -20.66 11.52 48.55
CA LEU A 249 -19.65 12.46 49.00
C LEU A 249 -20.27 13.61 49.80
N GLN A 250 -19.77 13.82 51.03
CA GLN A 250 -20.21 14.92 51.92
C GLN A 250 -19.17 16.05 51.99
N ARG A 251 -19.57 17.24 52.45
CA ARG A 251 -18.64 18.37 52.68
C ARG A 251 -17.50 17.98 53.62
N GLY A 252 -16.29 18.43 53.30
CA GLY A 252 -15.08 18.10 54.06
C GLY A 252 -14.53 16.69 53.82
N THR A 253 -15.14 15.93 52.91
CA THR A 253 -14.70 14.57 52.57
C THR A 253 -14.20 14.48 51.13
N CYS A 254 -13.43 13.44 50.82
CA CYS A 254 -12.96 13.14 49.48
C CYS A 254 -12.88 11.63 49.28
N VAL A 255 -12.92 11.18 48.03
CA VAL A 255 -12.71 9.78 47.71
C VAL A 255 -11.68 9.64 46.61
N TRP A 256 -10.75 8.72 46.77
CA TRP A 256 -9.76 8.45 45.74
C TRP A 256 -10.42 7.73 44.56
N VAL A 257 -10.20 8.24 43.34
CA VAL A 257 -10.72 7.67 42.10
C VAL A 257 -9.59 7.51 41.08
N LYS A 258 -9.64 6.43 40.29
CA LYS A 258 -8.71 6.21 39.18
C LYS A 258 -9.15 6.95 37.93
N SER A 259 -8.21 7.26 37.03
CA SER A 259 -8.57 7.60 35.64
C SER A 259 -9.44 6.48 35.04
N GLY A 260 -10.55 6.85 34.43
CA GLY A 260 -11.58 5.96 33.88
C GLY A 260 -12.60 5.42 34.90
N ALA A 261 -12.35 5.53 36.21
CA ALA A 261 -13.26 5.00 37.23
C ALA A 261 -14.51 5.88 37.43
N PRO A 262 -15.63 5.29 37.92
CA PRO A 262 -16.81 6.05 38.31
C PRO A 262 -16.47 7.14 39.33
N VAL A 263 -17.05 8.33 39.14
CA VAL A 263 -16.96 9.45 40.08
C VAL A 263 -18.29 9.55 40.84
N PRO A 264 -18.29 9.80 42.18
CA PRO A 264 -19.51 10.05 42.93
C PRO A 264 -20.41 11.10 42.27
N ASN A 265 -21.72 10.93 42.38
CA ASN A 265 -22.67 11.84 41.73
C ASN A 265 -22.55 13.25 42.29
N GLU A 266 -22.29 13.39 43.59
CA GLU A 266 -22.14 14.67 44.29
C GLU A 266 -20.79 15.34 43.98
N ALA A 267 -19.75 14.57 43.66
CA ALA A 267 -18.43 15.13 43.40
C ALA A 267 -18.46 16.06 42.17
N THR A 268 -17.90 17.25 42.32
CA THR A 268 -17.91 18.31 41.30
C THR A 268 -16.56 18.49 40.63
N ALA A 269 -15.48 17.93 41.19
CA ALA A 269 -14.14 17.93 40.60
C ALA A 269 -13.34 16.69 41.02
N VAL A 270 -12.28 16.38 40.26
CA VAL A 270 -11.22 15.46 40.67
C VAL A 270 -9.87 16.19 40.69
N VAL A 271 -9.23 16.22 41.85
CA VAL A 271 -7.91 16.83 42.04
C VAL A 271 -6.82 15.79 41.85
N GLU A 272 -5.87 16.05 40.95
CA GLU A 272 -4.74 15.15 40.71
C GLU A 272 -3.89 14.94 41.98
N GLU A 273 -3.37 13.74 42.17
CA GLU A 273 -2.59 13.38 43.36
C GLU A 273 -1.37 14.30 43.59
N LYS A 274 -0.72 14.76 42.52
CA LYS A 274 0.39 15.73 42.58
C LYS A 274 0.00 17.08 43.21
N ASN A 275 -1.29 17.42 43.20
CA ASN A 275 -1.85 18.64 43.78
C ASN A 275 -2.45 18.38 45.17
N THR A 276 -2.04 17.28 45.82
CA THR A 276 -2.52 16.88 47.14
C THR A 276 -1.36 16.48 48.05
N LYS A 277 -1.52 16.64 49.37
CA LYS A 277 -0.53 16.25 50.37
C LYS A 277 -1.18 15.37 51.44
N ARG A 278 -0.69 14.15 51.63
CA ARG A 278 -1.23 13.22 52.64
C ARG A 278 -0.87 13.70 54.04
N ILE A 279 -1.87 13.79 54.91
CA ILE A 279 -1.71 14.17 56.32
C ILE A 279 -2.09 12.95 57.17
N LYS A 280 -1.19 12.55 58.09
CA LYS A 280 -1.52 11.57 59.14
C LYS A 280 -2.23 12.34 60.26
N SER A 281 -3.47 11.96 60.55
CA SER A 281 -4.17 12.44 61.75
C SER A 281 -3.53 11.83 62.99
N LEU A 282 -3.18 12.65 63.98
CA LEU A 282 -2.58 12.22 65.27
C LEU A 282 -3.63 11.79 66.31
N LEU A 283 -4.93 12.01 66.05
CA LEU A 283 -5.97 11.95 67.08
C LEU A 283 -7.11 10.95 66.80
N ASN A 284 -7.19 10.40 65.59
CA ASN A 284 -8.18 9.41 65.18
C ASN A 284 -7.62 8.74 63.92
N ASP A 285 -7.62 7.40 63.82
CA ASP A 285 -7.05 6.56 62.73
C ASP A 285 -7.56 6.85 61.29
N LYS A 286 -8.20 8.00 61.07
CA LYS A 286 -8.69 8.49 59.78
C LYS A 286 -7.57 9.13 58.97
N VAL A 287 -7.41 8.67 57.74
CA VAL A 287 -6.45 9.24 56.78
C VAL A 287 -7.04 10.51 56.16
N CYS A 288 -6.32 11.63 56.24
CA CYS A 288 -6.72 12.89 55.64
C CYS A 288 -5.78 13.28 54.48
N ILE A 289 -6.30 14.10 53.58
CA ILE A 289 -5.50 14.71 52.51
C ILE A 289 -5.76 16.19 52.40
N GLU A 290 -4.70 16.96 52.25
CA GLU A 290 -4.76 18.38 51.97
C GLU A 290 -4.81 18.61 50.46
N ILE A 291 -5.85 19.31 50.01
CA ILE A 291 -5.97 19.82 48.65
C ILE A 291 -5.20 21.13 48.57
N LEU A 292 -4.16 21.18 47.71
CA LEU A 292 -3.20 22.29 47.70
C LEU A 292 -3.64 23.50 46.85
N SER A 293 -4.49 23.26 45.85
CA SER A 293 -5.02 24.26 44.91
C SER A 293 -6.54 24.22 44.91
N LYS A 294 -7.20 25.40 44.83
CA LYS A 294 -8.65 25.48 44.70
C LYS A 294 -9.11 24.74 43.44
N PRO A 295 -9.95 23.70 43.54
CA PRO A 295 -10.44 22.96 42.37
C PRO A 295 -11.48 23.76 41.58
N GLU A 296 -11.58 23.49 40.28
CA GLU A 296 -12.58 24.10 39.39
C GLU A 296 -13.76 23.14 39.13
N TYR A 297 -14.96 23.69 38.89
CA TYR A 297 -16.13 22.87 38.58
C TYR A 297 -15.94 22.07 37.28
N GLY A 298 -16.18 20.76 37.34
CA GLY A 298 -15.97 19.83 36.22
C GLY A 298 -14.52 19.44 35.98
N GLN A 299 -13.57 19.95 36.79
CA GLN A 299 -12.14 19.65 36.63
C GLN A 299 -11.90 18.13 36.67
N ASN A 300 -11.19 17.64 35.65
CA ASN A 300 -10.84 16.23 35.48
C ASN A 300 -12.02 15.24 35.53
N ILE A 301 -13.24 15.66 35.19
CA ILE A 301 -14.40 14.76 35.06
C ILE A 301 -14.81 14.66 33.59
N ASN A 302 -15.07 13.43 33.14
CA ASN A 302 -15.74 13.12 31.88
C ASN A 302 -17.25 12.98 32.15
N PRO A 303 -18.11 13.70 31.41
CA PRO A 303 -19.55 13.50 31.51
C PRO A 303 -19.98 12.13 30.96
N ILE A 304 -21.22 11.75 31.26
CA ILE A 304 -21.88 10.59 30.64
C ILE A 304 -21.89 10.79 29.12
N GLY A 305 -21.55 9.74 28.36
CA GLY A 305 -21.52 9.79 26.90
C GLY A 305 -20.35 10.61 26.32
N HIS A 306 -19.30 10.87 27.10
CA HIS A 306 -18.13 11.64 26.66
C HIS A 306 -17.49 11.12 25.34
N HIS A 307 -17.44 9.79 25.17
CA HIS A 307 -16.96 9.17 23.93
C HIS A 307 -18.08 9.03 22.91
N ILE A 308 -19.21 8.42 23.29
CA ILE A 308 -20.35 8.14 22.42
C ILE A 308 -21.63 8.40 23.20
N THR A 309 -22.55 9.19 22.64
CA THR A 309 -23.87 9.40 23.20
C THR A 309 -24.84 8.32 22.72
N LYS A 310 -25.79 7.91 23.57
CA LYS A 310 -26.86 6.97 23.21
C LYS A 310 -27.62 7.45 21.98
N ASN A 311 -28.07 6.52 21.14
CA ASN A 311 -28.78 6.74 19.88
C ASN A 311 -27.98 7.52 18.80
N LYS A 312 -26.69 7.81 19.02
CA LYS A 312 -25.85 8.41 18.00
C LYS A 312 -25.47 7.35 16.96
N LEU A 313 -25.48 7.75 15.68
CA LEU A 313 -24.93 6.95 14.60
C LEU A 313 -23.43 6.72 14.86
N ILE A 314 -23.02 5.46 15.00
CA ILE A 314 -21.62 5.10 15.27
C ILE A 314 -20.93 4.55 14.02
N LEU A 315 -21.64 3.80 13.18
CA LEU A 315 -21.12 3.25 11.93
C LEU A 315 -22.22 3.33 10.86
N LYS A 316 -21.83 3.68 9.63
CA LYS A 316 -22.75 3.75 8.49
C LYS A 316 -22.95 2.36 7.88
N ARG A 317 -24.09 2.14 7.24
CA ARG A 317 -24.27 1.06 6.24
C ARG A 317 -23.11 1.11 5.24
N CYS A 318 -22.75 -0.05 4.69
CA CYS A 318 -21.63 -0.20 3.74
C CYS A 318 -20.23 0.00 4.35
N THR A 319 -20.12 0.14 5.69
CA THR A 319 -18.82 0.19 6.36
C THR A 319 -18.26 -1.23 6.52
N ARG A 320 -17.03 -1.47 6.03
CA ARG A 320 -16.27 -2.69 6.34
C ARG A 320 -15.77 -2.63 7.78
N ILE A 321 -15.99 -3.71 8.53
CA ILE A 321 -15.69 -3.80 9.95
C ILE A 321 -14.21 -4.19 10.15
N GLY A 322 -13.37 -3.25 10.57
CA GLY A 322 -11.99 -3.48 11.00
C GLY A 322 -11.83 -3.45 12.53
N PRO A 323 -10.59 -3.45 13.05
CA PRO A 323 -10.33 -3.50 14.49
C PRO A 323 -10.92 -2.29 15.25
N GLU A 324 -10.88 -1.11 14.64
CA GLU A 324 -11.44 0.12 15.23
C GLU A 324 -12.98 0.08 15.27
N GLU A 325 -13.62 -0.37 14.19
CA GLU A 325 -15.07 -0.56 14.12
C GLU A 325 -15.56 -1.58 15.15
N MET A 326 -14.83 -2.70 15.29
CA MET A 326 -15.08 -3.72 16.31
C MET A 326 -15.06 -3.12 17.73
N ALA A 327 -14.08 -2.26 18.02
CA ALA A 327 -13.97 -1.58 19.31
C ALA A 327 -15.22 -0.74 19.60
N VAL A 328 -15.69 0.01 18.61
CA VAL A 328 -16.85 0.90 18.74
C VAL A 328 -18.17 0.12 18.86
N LEU A 329 -18.32 -0.98 18.11
CA LEU A 329 -19.46 -1.89 18.24
C LEU A 329 -19.54 -2.50 19.64
N ALA A 330 -18.42 -3.05 20.12
CA ALA A 330 -18.32 -3.63 21.45
C ALA A 330 -18.58 -2.60 22.56
N ALA A 331 -17.97 -1.41 22.46
CA ALA A 331 -18.16 -0.33 23.44
C ALA A 331 -19.62 0.12 23.54
N SER A 332 -20.35 0.05 22.43
CA SER A 332 -21.74 0.48 22.32
C SER A 332 -22.75 -0.61 22.74
N GLY A 333 -22.28 -1.76 23.22
CA GLY A 333 -23.10 -2.86 23.73
C GLY A 333 -23.85 -3.65 22.68
N HIS A 334 -23.33 -3.69 21.46
CA HIS A 334 -23.83 -4.64 20.47
C HIS A 334 -23.32 -6.05 20.83
N LYS A 335 -24.11 -7.07 20.54
CA LYS A 335 -23.73 -8.50 20.66
C LYS A 335 -23.52 -9.09 19.28
N GLU A 336 -24.42 -8.71 18.38
CA GLU A 336 -24.47 -9.08 16.98
C GLU A 336 -24.69 -7.83 16.13
N VAL A 337 -24.29 -7.93 14.87
CA VAL A 337 -24.49 -6.88 13.87
C VAL A 337 -25.01 -7.50 12.58
N ALA A 338 -25.92 -6.77 11.91
CA ALA A 338 -26.41 -7.17 10.60
C ALA A 338 -25.37 -6.80 9.55
N VAL A 339 -24.86 -7.82 8.85
CA VAL A 339 -23.84 -7.70 7.80
C VAL A 339 -24.39 -8.21 6.48
N VAL A 340 -23.81 -7.75 5.39
CA VAL A 340 -24.10 -8.27 4.05
C VAL A 340 -23.66 -9.73 4.00
N GLN A 341 -24.51 -10.59 3.42
CA GLN A 341 -24.18 -11.99 3.24
C GLN A 341 -22.91 -12.11 2.36
N GLN A 342 -21.98 -12.97 2.76
CA GLN A 342 -20.72 -13.13 2.03
C GLN A 342 -20.96 -13.83 0.69
N LEU A 343 -20.38 -13.27 -0.38
CA LEU A 343 -20.45 -13.86 -1.72
C LEU A 343 -19.68 -15.18 -1.76
N SER A 344 -20.29 -16.22 -2.34
CA SER A 344 -19.58 -17.46 -2.63
C SER A 344 -18.83 -17.33 -3.97
N ILE A 345 -17.52 -17.52 -3.94
CA ILE A 345 -16.63 -17.31 -5.09
C ILE A 345 -15.96 -18.64 -5.45
N GLY A 346 -15.92 -18.97 -6.74
CA GLY A 346 -15.20 -20.13 -7.29
C GLY A 346 -14.07 -19.69 -8.20
N VAL A 347 -12.97 -20.45 -8.22
CA VAL A 347 -11.88 -20.25 -9.18
C VAL A 347 -11.62 -21.54 -9.95
N LEU A 348 -11.51 -21.45 -11.27
CA LEU A 348 -11.33 -22.58 -12.18
C LEU A 348 -10.30 -22.24 -13.26
N SER A 349 -9.35 -23.15 -13.52
CA SER A 349 -8.43 -23.04 -14.65
C SER A 349 -8.88 -23.90 -15.83
N ILE A 350 -8.79 -23.38 -17.05
CA ILE A 350 -9.13 -24.06 -18.30
C ILE A 350 -7.88 -24.15 -19.18
N GLY A 351 -7.39 -25.36 -19.43
CA GLY A 351 -6.23 -25.60 -20.27
C GLY A 351 -5.86 -27.08 -20.39
N ASN A 352 -5.37 -27.49 -21.56
CA ASN A 352 -4.98 -28.89 -21.83
C ASN A 352 -3.58 -29.25 -21.32
N ASN A 353 -2.76 -28.24 -21.01
CA ASN A 353 -1.32 -28.36 -20.73
C ASN A 353 -0.94 -27.91 -19.32
N LEU A 354 -1.87 -28.03 -18.39
CA LEU A 354 -1.71 -27.60 -17.01
C LEU A 354 -1.59 -28.82 -16.09
N GLU A 355 -0.72 -28.71 -15.09
CA GLU A 355 -0.54 -29.73 -14.04
C GLU A 355 -0.53 -29.07 -12.66
N GLU A 356 -0.89 -29.82 -11.62
CA GLU A 356 -0.84 -29.32 -10.24
C GLU A 356 0.61 -29.20 -9.75
N PRO A 357 0.98 -28.10 -9.06
CA PRO A 357 2.30 -27.96 -8.45
C PRO A 357 2.66 -29.13 -7.53
N GLY A 358 3.91 -29.59 -7.65
CA GLY A 358 4.42 -30.70 -6.85
C GLY A 358 4.19 -32.09 -7.45
N LYS A 359 3.38 -32.22 -8.51
CA LYS A 359 3.38 -33.43 -9.35
C LYS A 359 4.50 -33.34 -10.39
N PRO A 360 5.10 -34.46 -10.81
CA PRO A 360 6.07 -34.43 -11.92
C PRO A 360 5.46 -33.84 -13.19
N LEU A 361 6.11 -32.84 -13.79
CA LEU A 361 5.68 -32.27 -15.07
C LEU A 361 5.80 -33.30 -16.20
N LYS A 362 4.71 -33.46 -16.95
CA LYS A 362 4.69 -34.20 -18.22
C LYS A 362 5.34 -33.36 -19.32
N SER A 363 5.83 -34.01 -20.38
CA SER A 363 6.35 -33.30 -21.55
C SER A 363 5.27 -32.39 -22.15
N GLY A 364 5.61 -31.13 -22.42
CA GLY A 364 4.67 -30.12 -22.93
C GLY A 364 3.74 -29.48 -21.90
N TYR A 365 3.84 -29.83 -20.60
CA TYR A 365 3.00 -29.26 -19.55
C TYR A 365 3.72 -28.17 -18.75
N VAL A 366 2.94 -27.25 -18.18
CA VAL A 366 3.37 -26.25 -17.20
C VAL A 366 2.49 -26.34 -15.95
N TYR A 367 2.96 -25.82 -14.82
CA TYR A 367 2.15 -25.78 -13.60
C TYR A 367 1.04 -24.71 -13.69
N ASP A 368 -0.13 -25.03 -13.13
CA ASP A 368 -1.21 -24.05 -12.96
C ASP A 368 -0.91 -23.08 -11.81
N ILE A 369 -0.24 -21.99 -12.16
CA ILE A 369 0.17 -20.95 -11.21
C ILE A 369 -0.92 -19.88 -11.05
N SER A 370 -1.68 -19.61 -12.11
CA SER A 370 -2.65 -18.51 -12.16
C SER A 370 -3.77 -18.69 -11.15
N ARG A 371 -4.32 -19.91 -11.02
CA ARG A 371 -5.36 -20.21 -10.02
C ARG A 371 -4.90 -20.00 -8.60
N ILE A 372 -3.68 -20.43 -8.27
CA ILE A 372 -3.10 -20.29 -6.93
C ILE A 372 -2.87 -18.82 -6.60
N ILE A 373 -2.40 -18.01 -7.56
CA ILE A 373 -2.25 -16.55 -7.40
C ILE A 373 -3.62 -15.92 -7.10
N ILE A 374 -4.67 -16.26 -7.87
CA ILE A 374 -6.00 -15.67 -7.69
C ILE A 374 -6.64 -16.08 -6.37
N ILE A 375 -6.58 -17.35 -5.98
CA ILE A 375 -7.08 -17.83 -4.68
C ILE A 375 -6.37 -17.10 -3.53
N SER A 376 -5.04 -16.96 -3.63
CA SER A 376 -4.24 -16.25 -2.63
C SER A 376 -4.54 -14.76 -2.59
N LEU A 377 -4.79 -14.14 -3.75
CA LEU A 377 -5.18 -12.74 -3.86
C LEU A 377 -6.57 -12.48 -3.26
N LEU A 378 -7.52 -13.39 -3.46
CA LEU A 378 -8.84 -13.35 -2.82
C LEU A 378 -8.71 -13.46 -1.29
N LYS A 379 -7.92 -14.43 -0.81
CA LYS A 379 -7.61 -14.60 0.62
C LYS A 379 -6.96 -13.34 1.23
N ASN A 380 -6.05 -12.69 0.50
CA ASN A 380 -5.43 -11.41 0.90
C ASN A 380 -6.43 -10.25 1.06
N ASN A 381 -7.60 -10.33 0.42
CA ASN A 381 -8.64 -9.31 0.48
C ASN A 381 -9.85 -9.76 1.33
N ASP A 382 -9.64 -10.75 2.22
CA ASP A 382 -10.64 -11.41 3.06
C ASP A 382 -11.83 -12.02 2.29
N PHE A 383 -11.62 -12.41 1.03
CA PHE A 383 -12.58 -13.21 0.28
C PHE A 383 -12.20 -14.68 0.38
N SER A 384 -13.17 -15.52 0.77
CA SER A 384 -13.04 -16.97 0.71
C SER A 384 -13.45 -17.46 -0.67
N SER A 385 -12.72 -18.43 -1.22
CA SER A 385 -13.03 -19.02 -2.52
C SER A 385 -12.95 -20.54 -2.50
N SER A 386 -13.79 -21.18 -3.31
CA SER A 386 -13.74 -22.60 -3.61
C SER A 386 -12.85 -22.85 -4.82
N ASP A 387 -11.99 -23.86 -4.71
CA ASP A 387 -11.09 -24.28 -5.77
C ASP A 387 -11.74 -25.39 -6.61
N PHE A 388 -11.98 -25.13 -7.89
CA PHE A 388 -12.56 -26.09 -8.83
C PHE A 388 -11.51 -26.79 -9.70
N GLY A 389 -10.21 -26.52 -9.49
CA GLY A 389 -9.11 -27.21 -10.15
C GLY A 389 -8.90 -26.85 -11.63
N ILE A 390 -8.33 -27.80 -12.36
CA ILE A 390 -7.97 -27.69 -13.78
C ILE A 390 -8.99 -28.45 -14.64
N VAL A 391 -9.44 -27.82 -15.71
CA VAL A 391 -10.43 -28.34 -16.66
C VAL A 391 -9.85 -28.36 -18.07
N ASN A 392 -10.10 -29.46 -18.80
CA ASN A 392 -9.69 -29.58 -20.19
C ASN A 392 -10.42 -28.58 -21.07
N ASN A 393 -9.73 -28.06 -22.07
CA ASN A 393 -10.22 -27.07 -23.02
C ASN A 393 -11.05 -27.72 -24.15
N THR A 394 -12.03 -28.55 -23.77
CA THR A 394 -13.03 -29.13 -24.69
C THR A 394 -14.41 -28.57 -24.34
N SER A 395 -15.26 -28.34 -25.36
CA SER A 395 -16.57 -27.73 -25.17
C SER A 395 -17.43 -28.46 -24.13
N SER A 396 -17.46 -29.81 -24.18
CA SER A 396 -18.20 -30.63 -23.21
C SER A 396 -17.67 -30.50 -21.78
N SER A 397 -16.34 -30.58 -21.60
CA SER A 397 -15.68 -30.47 -20.29
C SER A 397 -15.89 -29.09 -19.66
N ILE A 398 -15.76 -28.02 -20.46
CA ILE A 398 -16.00 -26.65 -20.01
C ILE A 398 -17.45 -26.49 -19.54
N LYS A 399 -18.43 -26.92 -20.34
CA LYS A 399 -19.87 -26.84 -20.02
C LYS A 399 -20.19 -27.55 -18.70
N GLU A 400 -19.75 -28.80 -18.55
CA GLU A 400 -20.03 -29.61 -17.37
C GLU A 400 -19.44 -28.99 -16.09
N ASN A 401 -18.18 -28.55 -16.13
CA ASN A 401 -17.49 -28.04 -14.95
C ASN A 401 -17.93 -26.62 -14.58
N ILE A 402 -18.21 -25.74 -15.55
CA ILE A 402 -18.81 -24.42 -15.26
C ILE A 402 -20.18 -24.60 -14.61
N LYS A 403 -21.03 -25.52 -15.12
CA LYS A 403 -22.33 -25.80 -14.51
C LYS A 403 -22.19 -26.28 -13.06
N LYS A 404 -21.35 -27.29 -12.83
CA LYS A 404 -21.04 -27.81 -11.48
C LYS A 404 -20.53 -26.73 -10.52
N ALA A 405 -19.75 -25.77 -11.03
CA ALA A 405 -19.23 -24.68 -10.23
C ALA A 405 -20.33 -23.66 -9.89
N LEU A 406 -21.07 -23.18 -10.89
CA LEU A 406 -22.13 -22.18 -10.69
C LEU A 406 -23.32 -22.69 -9.85
N ASP A 407 -23.52 -24.01 -9.77
CA ASP A 407 -24.46 -24.62 -8.81
C ASP A 407 -24.08 -24.35 -7.35
N LYS A 408 -22.77 -24.15 -7.07
CA LYS A 408 -22.23 -23.99 -5.71
C LYS A 408 -21.82 -22.56 -5.38
N VAL A 409 -21.51 -21.73 -6.39
CA VAL A 409 -20.99 -20.37 -6.19
C VAL A 409 -21.85 -19.31 -6.86
N ASP A 410 -21.79 -18.09 -6.36
CA ASP A 410 -22.46 -16.93 -6.95
C ASP A 410 -21.61 -16.28 -8.03
N ILE A 411 -20.28 -16.34 -7.86
CA ILE A 411 -19.30 -15.75 -8.77
C ILE A 411 -18.27 -16.82 -9.14
N LEU A 412 -18.08 -17.05 -10.44
CA LEU A 412 -17.04 -17.93 -10.96
C LEU A 412 -15.98 -17.12 -11.69
N VAL A 413 -14.72 -17.26 -11.25
CA VAL A 413 -13.56 -16.73 -11.95
C VAL A 413 -12.93 -17.85 -12.77
N THR A 414 -12.87 -17.68 -14.08
CA THR A 414 -12.21 -18.63 -14.98
C THR A 414 -10.88 -18.08 -15.48
N LEU A 415 -9.87 -18.94 -15.58
CA LEU A 415 -8.52 -18.59 -16.01
C LEU A 415 -8.12 -19.50 -17.16
N GLY A 416 -7.76 -18.97 -18.32
CA GLY A 416 -7.29 -19.83 -19.41
C GLY A 416 -7.25 -19.17 -20.77
N SER A 417 -6.57 -19.83 -21.71
CA SER A 417 -6.49 -19.38 -23.11
C SER A 417 -7.80 -19.60 -23.88
N ALA A 418 -8.76 -20.36 -23.32
CA ALA A 418 -10.11 -20.48 -23.88
C ALA A 418 -10.84 -19.13 -23.98
N ASN A 419 -10.51 -18.19 -23.09
CA ASN A 419 -11.03 -16.83 -23.13
C ASN A 419 -10.39 -16.00 -24.25
N ASP A 420 -9.13 -16.29 -24.60
CA ASP A 420 -8.40 -15.62 -25.68
C ASP A 420 -8.86 -16.09 -27.08
N LYS A 421 -9.53 -17.25 -27.16
CA LYS A 421 -10.00 -17.89 -28.39
C LYS A 421 -11.49 -17.68 -28.69
N ASP A 422 -12.18 -16.85 -27.89
CA ASP A 422 -13.63 -16.64 -27.92
C ASP A 422 -14.52 -17.91 -27.77
N LEU A 423 -13.94 -19.12 -27.69
CA LEU A 423 -14.64 -20.38 -27.41
C LEU A 423 -15.44 -20.30 -26.11
N LEU A 424 -14.85 -19.71 -25.06
CA LEU A 424 -15.56 -19.53 -23.81
C LEU A 424 -16.75 -18.58 -23.99
N LYS A 425 -16.62 -17.49 -24.74
CA LYS A 425 -17.71 -16.54 -25.01
C LYS A 425 -18.85 -17.22 -25.78
N GLN A 426 -18.54 -18.04 -26.78
CA GLN A 426 -19.54 -18.87 -27.49
C GLN A 426 -20.29 -19.81 -26.53
N ILE A 427 -19.57 -20.54 -25.68
CA ILE A 427 -20.20 -21.44 -24.69
C ILE A 427 -21.10 -20.66 -23.73
N LEU A 428 -20.67 -19.48 -23.29
CA LEU A 428 -21.48 -18.64 -22.40
C LEU A 428 -22.78 -18.18 -23.08
N LEU A 429 -22.71 -17.70 -24.32
CA LEU A 429 -23.90 -17.27 -25.07
C LEU A 429 -24.84 -18.43 -25.40
N GLU A 430 -24.33 -19.50 -25.98
CA GLU A 430 -25.15 -20.56 -26.57
C GLU A 430 -25.66 -21.58 -25.54
N TYR A 431 -24.85 -21.92 -24.52
CA TYR A 431 -25.19 -22.98 -23.57
C TYR A 431 -25.69 -22.46 -22.23
N PHE A 432 -25.15 -21.34 -21.76
CA PHE A 432 -25.57 -20.72 -20.50
C PHE A 432 -26.56 -19.57 -20.69
N GLU A 433 -26.93 -19.25 -21.94
CA GLU A 433 -27.79 -18.11 -22.29
C GLU A 433 -27.32 -16.83 -21.57
N ALA A 434 -26.00 -16.66 -21.51
CA ALA A 434 -25.39 -15.63 -20.68
C ALA A 434 -25.47 -14.25 -21.36
N GLU A 435 -25.77 -13.23 -20.57
CA GLU A 435 -25.61 -11.83 -20.96
C GLU A 435 -24.14 -11.43 -20.79
N ILE A 436 -23.44 -11.18 -21.91
CA ILE A 436 -22.07 -10.67 -21.90
C ILE A 436 -22.09 -9.15 -21.90
N TYR A 437 -21.62 -8.53 -20.83
CA TYR A 437 -21.56 -7.06 -20.74
C TYR A 437 -20.36 -6.47 -21.48
N PHE A 438 -19.22 -7.17 -21.44
CA PHE A 438 -18.07 -6.87 -22.30
C PHE A 438 -17.21 -8.12 -22.45
N GLY A 439 -16.60 -8.28 -23.63
CA GLY A 439 -15.69 -9.38 -23.94
C GLY A 439 -14.22 -8.98 -24.04
N ASN A 440 -13.93 -7.70 -24.31
CA ASN A 440 -12.58 -7.19 -24.57
C ASN A 440 -12.37 -5.80 -23.95
N ILE A 441 -11.19 -5.57 -23.37
CA ILE A 441 -10.80 -4.29 -22.75
C ILE A 441 -9.55 -3.72 -23.44
N ASN A 442 -9.57 -2.41 -23.69
CA ASN A 442 -8.48 -1.65 -24.26
C ASN A 442 -7.38 -1.35 -23.22
N ILE A 443 -6.78 -2.40 -22.66
CA ILE A 443 -5.68 -2.32 -21.69
C ILE A 443 -4.61 -3.38 -21.95
N LYS A 444 -3.36 -3.06 -21.65
CA LYS A 444 -2.23 -3.99 -21.69
C LYS A 444 -1.63 -4.19 -20.28
N PRO A 445 -1.42 -5.41 -19.80
CA PRO A 445 -2.01 -6.65 -20.33
C PRO A 445 -3.53 -6.72 -20.05
N GLY A 446 -4.23 -7.72 -20.59
CA GLY A 446 -5.64 -7.99 -20.25
C GLY A 446 -6.69 -7.69 -21.31
N LYS A 447 -6.33 -7.75 -22.60
CA LYS A 447 -7.27 -7.52 -23.71
C LYS A 447 -8.52 -8.40 -23.58
N SER A 448 -8.34 -9.71 -23.54
CA SER A 448 -9.43 -10.68 -23.48
C SER A 448 -9.84 -10.87 -22.01
N THR A 449 -10.65 -9.95 -21.52
CA THR A 449 -11.26 -10.02 -20.19
C THR A 449 -12.77 -9.90 -20.38
N THR A 450 -13.52 -10.86 -19.82
CA THR A 450 -14.96 -10.94 -20.06
C THR A 450 -15.72 -10.88 -18.74
N LEU A 451 -16.77 -10.06 -18.71
CA LEU A 451 -17.80 -10.07 -17.67
C LEU A 451 -19.10 -10.56 -18.29
N ALA A 452 -19.70 -11.58 -17.68
CA ALA A 452 -20.99 -12.11 -18.09
C ALA A 452 -21.85 -12.47 -16.88
N THR A 453 -23.17 -12.54 -17.09
CA THR A 453 -24.10 -13.15 -16.15
C THR A 453 -24.95 -14.22 -16.81
N CYS A 454 -25.40 -15.20 -16.03
CA CYS A 454 -26.40 -16.18 -16.48
C CYS A 454 -27.37 -16.49 -15.33
N LYS A 455 -28.50 -17.12 -15.63
CA LYS A 455 -29.45 -17.58 -14.60
C LYS A 455 -29.29 -19.09 -14.39
N ILE A 456 -29.06 -19.48 -13.15
CA ILE A 456 -29.04 -20.89 -12.72
C ILE A 456 -29.91 -21.01 -11.47
N ASN A 457 -30.90 -21.90 -11.52
CA ASN A 457 -31.90 -22.10 -10.46
C ASN A 457 -32.56 -20.77 -10.03
N ASP A 458 -33.01 -19.98 -11.01
CA ASP A 458 -33.60 -18.64 -10.87
C ASP A 458 -32.72 -17.59 -10.17
N LYS A 459 -31.44 -17.88 -9.94
CA LYS A 459 -30.47 -16.94 -9.38
C LYS A 459 -29.52 -16.47 -10.46
N ILE A 460 -29.27 -15.16 -10.49
CA ILE A 460 -28.23 -14.56 -11.32
C ILE A 460 -26.87 -15.00 -10.78
N LYS A 461 -26.04 -15.54 -11.67
CA LYS A 461 -24.66 -15.95 -11.43
C LYS A 461 -23.72 -15.11 -12.27
N TYR A 462 -22.55 -14.80 -11.73
CA TYR A 462 -21.58 -13.93 -12.38
C TYR A 462 -20.36 -14.72 -12.83
N LEU A 463 -19.86 -14.40 -14.02
CA LEU A 463 -18.64 -14.96 -14.55
C LEU A 463 -17.66 -13.83 -14.89
N LEU A 464 -16.45 -13.93 -14.33
CA LEU A 464 -15.33 -13.08 -14.70
C LEU A 464 -14.22 -13.95 -15.30
N CYS A 465 -14.02 -13.83 -16.62
CA CYS A 465 -13.10 -14.67 -17.36
C CYS A 465 -11.81 -13.89 -17.62
N LEU A 466 -10.68 -14.39 -17.12
CA LEU A 466 -9.37 -13.77 -17.20
C LEU A 466 -8.40 -14.63 -18.03
N SER A 467 -7.30 -14.00 -18.47
CA SER A 467 -6.23 -14.71 -19.17
C SER A 467 -5.58 -15.79 -18.31
N GLY A 468 -5.16 -16.89 -18.93
CA GLY A 468 -4.35 -17.93 -18.28
C GLY A 468 -2.93 -17.49 -17.91
N ASN A 469 -2.46 -16.33 -18.40
CA ASN A 469 -1.15 -15.78 -18.04
C ASN A 469 -1.15 -15.25 -16.59
N PRO A 470 -0.26 -15.71 -15.70
CA PRO A 470 -0.31 -15.42 -14.26
C PRO A 470 -0.14 -13.92 -13.93
N VAL A 471 0.74 -13.22 -14.64
CA VAL A 471 0.96 -11.78 -14.44
C VAL A 471 -0.26 -10.98 -14.90
N THR A 472 -0.84 -11.36 -16.05
CA THR A 472 -2.05 -10.72 -16.58
C THR A 472 -3.25 -10.95 -15.65
N ALA A 473 -3.46 -12.19 -15.22
CA ALA A 473 -4.53 -12.56 -14.30
C ALA A 473 -4.44 -11.75 -12.99
N PHE A 474 -3.24 -11.65 -12.39
CA PHE A 474 -3.01 -10.86 -11.19
C PHE A 474 -3.34 -9.37 -11.37
N ILE A 475 -2.81 -8.75 -12.42
CA ILE A 475 -3.02 -7.31 -12.70
C ILE A 475 -4.51 -7.03 -12.94
N ILE A 476 -5.18 -7.86 -13.74
CA ILE A 476 -6.59 -7.66 -14.06
C ILE A 476 -7.49 -8.00 -12.87
N ALA A 477 -7.13 -8.98 -12.06
CA ALA A 477 -7.86 -9.27 -10.83
C ALA A 477 -7.78 -8.09 -9.85
N GLN A 478 -6.62 -7.45 -9.71
CA GLN A 478 -6.46 -6.22 -8.93
C GLN A 478 -7.30 -5.07 -9.50
N ALA A 479 -7.31 -4.90 -10.83
CA ALA A 479 -7.94 -3.78 -11.50
C ALA A 479 -9.47 -3.92 -11.68
N LEU A 480 -10.02 -5.14 -11.73
CA LEU A 480 -11.43 -5.39 -12.05
C LEU A 480 -12.10 -6.37 -11.08
N LEU A 481 -11.50 -7.55 -10.81
CA LEU A 481 -12.12 -8.54 -9.93
C LEU A 481 -12.32 -8.00 -8.50
N LEU A 482 -11.27 -7.45 -7.88
CA LEU A 482 -11.36 -6.95 -6.51
C LEU A 482 -12.33 -5.76 -6.37
N PRO A 483 -12.31 -4.73 -7.26
CA PRO A 483 -13.33 -3.68 -7.25
C PRO A 483 -14.73 -4.25 -7.40
N PHE A 484 -14.95 -5.18 -8.35
CA PHE A 484 -16.24 -5.80 -8.57
C PHE A 484 -16.75 -6.53 -7.32
N LEU A 485 -15.92 -7.38 -6.71
CA LEU A 485 -16.28 -8.09 -5.48
C LEU A 485 -16.57 -7.15 -4.32
N LYS A 486 -15.79 -6.08 -4.17
CA LYS A 486 -16.01 -5.07 -3.13
C LYS A 486 -17.35 -4.35 -3.34
N ASN A 487 -17.68 -3.96 -4.57
CA ASN A 487 -18.94 -3.28 -4.90
C ASN A 487 -20.14 -4.22 -4.72
N MET A 488 -20.04 -5.46 -5.21
CA MET A 488 -21.05 -6.51 -5.00
C MET A 488 -21.31 -6.82 -3.53
N SER A 489 -20.29 -6.67 -2.68
CA SER A 489 -20.42 -6.85 -1.23
C SER A 489 -20.98 -5.62 -0.50
N GLY A 490 -21.42 -4.59 -1.24
CA GLY A 490 -21.96 -3.35 -0.70
C GLY A 490 -20.89 -2.40 -0.16
N ASN A 491 -19.63 -2.51 -0.59
CA ASN A 491 -18.60 -1.52 -0.22
C ASN A 491 -18.63 -0.34 -1.21
N GLU A 492 -19.69 0.47 -1.16
CA GLU A 492 -19.93 1.63 -2.05
C GLU A 492 -18.79 2.66 -2.09
N TYR A 493 -17.81 2.56 -1.18
CA TYR A 493 -16.67 3.47 -1.08
C TYR A 493 -15.32 2.80 -1.39
N ALA A 494 -15.31 1.61 -2.00
CA ALA A 494 -14.08 0.89 -2.37
C ALA A 494 -13.43 1.44 -3.66
N GLU A 495 -13.22 2.75 -3.74
CA GLU A 495 -12.38 3.32 -4.80
C GLU A 495 -10.94 2.79 -4.64
N ILE A 496 -10.31 2.39 -5.74
CA ILE A 496 -8.89 2.02 -5.73
C ILE A 496 -8.11 3.30 -5.39
N PRO A 497 -7.28 3.31 -4.34
CA PRO A 497 -6.47 4.48 -4.03
C PRO A 497 -5.48 4.74 -5.16
N ILE A 498 -5.57 5.91 -5.80
CA ILE A 498 -4.67 6.37 -6.86
C ILE A 498 -3.81 7.49 -6.31
N LEU A 499 -2.49 7.32 -6.40
CA LEU A 499 -1.50 8.29 -5.94
C LEU A 499 -0.78 8.89 -7.16
N PRO A 500 -0.59 10.23 -7.22
CA PRO A 500 0.28 10.81 -8.23
C PRO A 500 1.73 10.43 -7.92
N ILE A 501 2.48 10.09 -8.96
CA ILE A 501 3.85 9.59 -8.83
C ILE A 501 4.76 10.17 -9.91
N HIS A 502 6.04 10.31 -9.57
CA HIS A 502 7.08 10.57 -10.56
C HIS A 502 7.73 9.28 -11.03
N VAL A 503 8.22 9.31 -12.27
CA VAL A 503 8.95 8.22 -12.89
C VAL A 503 10.35 8.72 -13.23
N ASN A 504 11.37 7.95 -12.84
CA ASN A 504 12.77 8.38 -13.03
C ASN A 504 13.33 8.11 -14.44
N ASN A 505 12.63 7.32 -15.27
CA ASN A 505 13.10 6.96 -16.62
C ASN A 505 11.97 7.16 -17.64
N PRO A 506 12.28 7.66 -18.86
CA PRO A 506 11.29 7.78 -19.93
C PRO A 506 10.75 6.41 -20.34
N PHE A 507 9.45 6.33 -20.61
CA PHE A 507 8.78 5.12 -21.07
C PHE A 507 8.42 5.19 -22.54
N ILE A 508 8.63 4.08 -23.25
CA ILE A 508 8.00 3.86 -24.56
C ILE A 508 6.53 3.53 -24.31
N LEU A 509 5.65 4.47 -24.63
CA LEU A 509 4.22 4.28 -24.52
C LEU A 509 3.73 3.29 -25.59
N HIS A 510 2.69 2.54 -25.27
CA HIS A 510 2.06 1.61 -26.20
C HIS A 510 0.81 2.27 -26.79
N GLN A 511 0.35 1.81 -27.96
CA GLN A 511 -0.91 2.27 -28.57
C GLN A 511 -2.17 2.06 -27.69
N ARG A 512 -2.04 1.26 -26.62
CA ARG A 512 -3.10 1.00 -25.63
C ARG A 512 -2.54 1.38 -24.27
N PRO A 513 -3.36 1.94 -23.35
CA PRO A 513 -2.93 2.18 -21.99
C PRO A 513 -2.38 0.90 -21.34
N ARG A 514 -1.40 1.05 -20.44
CA ARG A 514 -0.71 -0.08 -19.82
C ARG A 514 -0.81 -0.03 -18.30
N LEU A 515 -1.12 -1.17 -17.70
CA LEU A 515 -0.95 -1.42 -16.27
C LEU A 515 0.33 -2.22 -16.07
N ALA A 516 1.15 -1.80 -15.11
CA ALA A 516 2.39 -2.49 -14.78
C ALA A 516 2.58 -2.55 -13.26
N CYS A 517 3.12 -3.65 -12.74
CA CYS A 517 3.49 -3.74 -11.34
C CYS A 517 4.74 -2.88 -11.08
N THR A 518 4.75 -2.17 -9.95
CA THR A 518 5.88 -1.36 -9.48
C THR A 518 5.94 -1.39 -7.96
N TYR A 519 7.04 -0.92 -7.39
CA TYR A 519 7.10 -0.60 -5.97
C TYR A 519 7.26 0.91 -5.79
N LEU A 520 6.56 1.45 -4.80
CA LEU A 520 6.63 2.85 -4.43
C LEU A 520 7.81 3.11 -3.49
N LYS A 521 8.52 4.21 -3.75
CA LYS A 521 9.51 4.79 -2.84
C LYS A 521 9.26 6.28 -2.69
N TRP A 522 9.44 6.83 -1.50
CA TRP A 522 9.33 8.28 -1.27
C TRP A 522 10.68 8.96 -1.55
N SER A 523 10.66 10.07 -2.29
CA SER A 523 11.81 10.93 -2.54
C SER A 523 12.19 11.73 -1.29
N LYS A 524 13.37 12.37 -1.31
CA LYS A 524 13.80 13.30 -0.25
C LYS A 524 12.86 14.51 -0.12
N ASP A 525 12.21 14.89 -1.21
CA ASP A 525 11.20 15.95 -1.26
C ASP A 525 9.79 15.46 -0.90
N ASN A 526 9.69 14.25 -0.32
CA ASN A 526 8.44 13.68 0.18
C ASN A 526 7.40 13.37 -0.91
N VAL A 527 7.85 13.14 -2.13
CA VAL A 527 7.01 12.78 -3.28
C VAL A 527 7.12 11.28 -3.57
N ALA A 528 6.00 10.64 -3.87
CA ALA A 528 6.02 9.22 -4.23
C ALA A 528 6.62 9.02 -5.63
N MET A 529 7.52 8.07 -5.76
CA MET A 529 8.19 7.67 -7.00
C MET A 529 7.86 6.21 -7.31
N ALA A 530 7.55 5.92 -8.57
CA ALA A 530 7.52 4.56 -9.06
C ALA A 530 8.93 4.12 -9.47
N CYS A 531 9.40 3.03 -8.87
CA CYS A 531 10.68 2.46 -9.23
C CYS A 531 10.50 1.35 -10.29
N SER A 532 11.34 1.39 -11.32
CA SER A 532 11.34 0.40 -12.40
C SER A 532 12.05 -0.87 -11.95
N MET A 533 11.33 -2.00 -11.85
CA MET A 533 11.89 -3.33 -11.53
C MET A 533 12.57 -3.98 -12.75
N GLY A 534 13.52 -3.27 -13.36
CA GLY A 534 14.17 -3.67 -14.61
C GLY A 534 13.39 -3.22 -15.85
N ASN A 535 13.51 -3.98 -16.94
CA ASN A 535 12.86 -3.66 -18.21
C ASN A 535 11.35 -3.93 -18.10
N LEU A 536 10.56 -2.88 -17.79
CA LEU A 536 9.10 -2.91 -17.60
C LEU A 536 8.29 -3.53 -18.76
N PHE A 537 8.94 -3.88 -19.87
CA PHE A 537 8.38 -4.56 -21.02
C PHE A 537 8.47 -6.09 -20.97
N LYS A 538 9.25 -6.65 -20.03
CA LYS A 538 9.33 -8.10 -19.79
C LYS A 538 8.46 -8.42 -18.58
N ASP A 539 7.16 -8.65 -18.83
CA ASP A 539 6.11 -9.04 -17.87
C ASP A 539 6.38 -10.45 -17.29
N LYS A 540 7.54 -10.64 -16.65
CA LYS A 540 7.96 -11.89 -16.03
C LYS A 540 7.50 -11.95 -14.59
N LEU A 541 7.05 -13.11 -14.13
CA LEU A 541 6.57 -13.29 -12.76
C LEU A 541 7.65 -12.93 -11.72
N CYS A 542 8.90 -13.35 -11.96
CA CYS A 542 10.03 -13.06 -11.08
C CYS A 542 10.41 -11.57 -11.00
N ASN A 543 10.03 -10.75 -11.99
CA ASN A 543 10.33 -9.32 -12.00
C ASN A 543 9.31 -8.49 -11.21
N ILE A 544 8.14 -9.05 -10.92
CA ILE A 544 7.05 -8.32 -10.25
C ILE A 544 6.86 -8.70 -8.79
N VAL A 545 7.54 -9.74 -8.31
CA VAL A 545 7.60 -10.11 -6.88
C VAL A 545 8.10 -8.93 -6.04
N GLY A 546 7.46 -8.69 -4.89
CA GLY A 546 7.73 -7.52 -4.04
C GLY A 546 7.09 -6.19 -4.50
N SER A 547 6.38 -6.16 -5.63
CA SER A 547 5.62 -4.97 -6.06
C SER A 547 4.48 -4.66 -5.09
N ASN A 548 4.28 -3.38 -4.78
CA ASN A 548 3.22 -2.90 -3.88
C ASN A 548 2.26 -1.89 -4.52
N ALA A 549 2.41 -1.61 -5.83
CA ALA A 549 1.53 -0.71 -6.57
C ALA A 549 1.38 -1.14 -8.05
N LEU A 550 0.31 -0.63 -8.69
CA LEU A 550 0.09 -0.70 -10.13
C LEU A 550 0.28 0.68 -10.76
N LEU A 551 1.26 0.78 -11.65
CA LEU A 551 1.53 1.95 -12.48
C LEU A 551 0.54 1.99 -13.66
N ILE A 552 -0.16 3.11 -13.82
CA ILE A 552 -1.06 3.36 -14.95
C ILE A 552 -0.33 4.25 -15.96
N LEU A 553 -0.02 3.70 -17.13
CA LEU A 553 0.64 4.41 -18.24
C LEU A 553 -0.38 4.76 -19.33
N PRO A 554 -0.35 6.00 -19.86
CA PRO A 554 -1.24 6.42 -20.94
C PRO A 554 -0.92 5.70 -22.26
N LYS A 555 -1.81 5.87 -23.24
CA LYS A 555 -1.53 5.46 -24.63
C LYS A 555 -0.54 6.44 -25.28
N GLU A 556 0.14 5.98 -26.32
CA GLU A 556 0.99 6.81 -27.19
C GLU A 556 0.14 7.84 -27.98
N ASP A 557 0.44 9.14 -27.84
CA ASP A 557 -0.21 10.21 -28.61
C ASP A 557 0.56 10.50 -29.91
N LYS A 558 -0.05 10.17 -31.06
CA LYS A 558 0.57 10.34 -32.39
C LYS A 558 0.76 11.81 -32.82
N GLU A 559 0.01 12.76 -32.24
CA GLU A 559 0.08 14.20 -32.60
C GLU A 559 1.29 14.93 -31.99
N LYS A 560 1.87 14.44 -30.88
CA LYS A 560 3.08 15.02 -30.28
C LYS A 560 4.38 14.47 -30.85
N THR A 561 4.32 13.42 -31.67
CA THR A 561 5.50 12.81 -32.31
C THR A 561 6.00 13.54 -33.55
N THR A 562 5.20 14.43 -34.14
CA THR A 562 5.63 15.25 -35.30
C THR A 562 6.48 16.46 -34.92
N SER A 563 6.45 16.94 -33.67
CA SER A 563 7.40 17.95 -33.18
C SER A 563 8.73 17.33 -32.74
N ASN A 564 8.72 16.11 -32.19
CA ASN A 564 9.94 15.44 -31.70
C ASN A 564 10.72 14.66 -32.76
N LYS A 565 10.14 14.39 -33.95
CA LYS A 565 10.88 13.75 -35.06
C LYS A 565 11.84 14.69 -35.80
N ARG A 566 11.76 16.01 -35.60
CA ARG A 566 12.74 16.96 -36.20
C ARG A 566 13.98 17.19 -35.34
N VAL A 567 14.04 16.64 -34.12
CA VAL A 567 15.19 16.80 -33.22
C VAL A 567 16.08 15.55 -33.16
N LEU A 568 15.61 14.40 -33.64
CA LEU A 568 16.35 13.13 -33.54
C LEU A 568 17.23 12.76 -34.76
N ASP A 569 17.15 13.52 -35.87
CA ASP A 569 17.93 13.22 -37.08
C ASP A 569 19.18 14.11 -37.27
N ASN A 570 19.47 15.04 -36.36
CA ASN A 570 20.63 15.94 -36.48
C ASN A 570 21.79 15.69 -35.50
N ASP A 571 21.68 14.78 -34.54
CA ASP A 571 22.72 14.56 -33.51
C ASP A 571 23.37 13.17 -33.58
N ILE A 572 23.70 12.69 -34.79
CA ILE A 572 24.50 11.45 -34.97
C ILE A 572 25.93 11.69 -35.47
N ASN A 573 26.31 12.92 -35.85
CA ASN A 573 27.68 13.19 -36.31
C ASN A 573 28.31 14.33 -35.52
N ASN A 574 28.82 14.03 -34.33
CA ASN A 574 29.99 14.67 -33.73
C ASN A 574 30.49 13.84 -32.54
N SER A 575 31.30 12.83 -32.84
CA SER A 575 32.13 12.16 -31.85
C SER A 575 33.44 12.93 -31.69
N ASP A 576 33.57 13.69 -30.60
CA ASP A 576 34.85 14.25 -30.15
C ASP A 576 35.59 13.19 -29.31
N PRO A 577 36.83 12.80 -29.65
CA PRO A 577 37.57 11.78 -28.92
C PRO A 577 38.49 12.42 -27.87
N SER A 578 37.96 12.79 -26.71
CA SER A 578 38.80 13.07 -25.53
C SER A 578 38.03 13.11 -24.20
N ASP A 579 37.49 11.97 -23.77
CA ASP A 579 37.25 11.74 -22.35
C ASP A 579 38.01 10.47 -21.93
N GLU A 580 39.19 10.67 -21.37
CA GLU A 580 39.97 9.61 -20.72
C GLU A 580 39.14 9.03 -19.56
N ASN A 581 38.64 7.81 -19.74
CA ASN A 581 38.07 7.01 -18.66
C ASN A 581 39.13 6.78 -17.57
N ILE A 582 38.98 7.52 -16.47
CA ILE A 582 39.76 7.35 -15.24
C ILE A 582 39.46 5.97 -14.66
N ASN A 583 40.46 5.08 -14.65
CA ASN A 583 40.31 3.73 -14.12
C ASN A 583 40.40 3.73 -12.59
N ILE A 584 39.27 4.01 -11.92
CA ILE A 584 39.12 4.05 -10.45
C ILE A 584 39.69 2.80 -9.76
N ASN A 585 39.63 1.64 -10.43
CA ASN A 585 40.16 0.38 -9.90
C ASN A 585 41.69 0.41 -9.72
N ASN A 586 42.43 1.20 -10.52
CA ASN A 586 43.88 1.32 -10.39
C ASN A 586 44.29 2.15 -9.16
N ILE A 587 43.54 3.21 -8.84
CA ILE A 587 43.81 4.07 -7.66
C ILE A 587 43.59 3.29 -6.36
N HIS A 588 42.52 2.48 -6.31
CA HIS A 588 42.23 1.61 -5.18
C HIS A 588 43.35 0.57 -4.95
N ASN A 589 43.88 -0.01 -6.02
CA ASN A 589 44.99 -0.97 -5.93
C ASN A 589 46.32 -0.31 -5.53
N ASP A 590 46.62 0.88 -6.05
CA ASP A 590 47.85 1.63 -5.71
C ASP A 590 47.94 2.03 -4.24
N ILE A 591 46.81 2.44 -3.64
CA ILE A 591 46.74 2.77 -2.21
C ILE A 591 46.89 1.51 -1.35
N ARG A 592 46.28 0.40 -1.78
CA ARG A 592 46.39 -0.90 -1.10
C ARG A 592 47.84 -1.42 -1.09
N ASP A 593 48.56 -1.25 -2.18
CA ASP A 593 49.98 -1.64 -2.30
C ASP A 593 50.89 -0.83 -1.36
N VAL A 594 50.68 0.49 -1.25
CA VAL A 594 51.43 1.35 -0.31
C VAL A 594 51.17 0.96 1.15
N LEU A 595 49.93 0.62 1.49
CA LEU A 595 49.56 0.21 2.85
C LEU A 595 50.15 -1.15 3.23
N SER A 596 50.19 -2.08 2.28
CA SER A 596 50.78 -3.41 2.48
C SER A 596 52.29 -3.36 2.79
N THR A 597 52.99 -2.33 2.29
CA THR A 597 54.44 -2.17 2.43
C THR A 597 54.86 -1.29 3.61
N GLN A 598 54.04 -0.33 4.04
CA GLN A 598 54.41 0.63 5.12
C GLN A 598 53.60 0.50 6.42
N ALA A 599 52.41 -0.13 6.43
CA ALA A 599 51.50 -0.13 7.59
C ALA A 599 50.73 -1.45 7.77
N ALA A 600 51.44 -2.55 8.03
CA ALA A 600 50.88 -3.92 8.07
C ALA A 600 49.78 -4.21 9.11
N ASN A 601 49.44 -3.29 10.02
CA ASN A 601 48.46 -3.50 11.10
C ASN A 601 47.35 -2.44 11.18
N VAL A 602 47.16 -1.62 10.14
CA VAL A 602 46.03 -0.68 10.08
C VAL A 602 45.00 -1.17 9.07
N GLN A 603 43.79 -1.38 9.56
CA GLN A 603 42.65 -1.75 8.75
C GLN A 603 42.05 -0.47 8.14
N ILE A 604 42.48 -0.10 6.93
CA ILE A 604 41.74 0.86 6.10
C ILE A 604 40.62 0.08 5.43
N PHE A 605 39.38 0.26 5.91
CA PHE A 605 38.27 -0.59 5.47
C PHE A 605 37.25 0.06 4.56
N ASP A 606 37.28 1.37 4.32
CA ASP A 606 36.39 1.93 3.30
C ASP A 606 36.94 3.20 2.64
N MET A 607 36.82 3.22 1.31
CA MET A 607 37.16 4.33 0.44
C MET A 607 35.89 4.70 -0.31
N ILE A 608 35.38 5.91 -0.09
CA ILE A 608 34.18 6.39 -0.77
C ILE A 608 34.62 7.03 -2.08
N VAL A 609 34.25 6.38 -3.19
CA VAL A 609 34.45 6.95 -4.52
C VAL A 609 33.23 7.76 -4.92
N ILE A 610 33.36 9.07 -4.98
CA ILE A 610 32.22 9.94 -5.27
C ILE A 610 31.88 9.91 -6.75
N ASN A 611 30.65 9.51 -7.07
CA ASN A 611 30.01 9.82 -8.34
C ASN A 611 29.05 11.03 -8.16
N PRO A 612 29.26 12.15 -8.87
CA PRO A 612 28.50 13.40 -8.68
C PRO A 612 26.98 13.29 -8.87
N VAL A 613 26.48 12.25 -9.52
CA VAL A 613 25.04 12.09 -9.83
C VAL A 613 24.33 11.13 -8.86
N LYS A 614 25.06 10.34 -8.07
CA LYS A 614 24.49 9.17 -7.37
C LYS A 614 24.80 9.05 -5.88
N THR A 615 25.74 9.83 -5.36
CA THR A 615 26.33 9.53 -4.05
C THR A 615 25.83 10.51 -2.99
N ASP A 616 25.03 10.04 -2.04
CA ASP A 616 24.63 10.82 -0.86
C ASP A 616 25.68 10.63 0.24
N ILE A 617 26.71 11.48 0.18
CA ILE A 617 27.95 11.34 0.97
C ILE A 617 27.66 11.36 2.47
N THR A 618 26.74 12.21 2.93
CA THR A 618 26.36 12.29 4.35
C THR A 618 25.72 10.99 4.83
N THR A 619 24.83 10.42 4.04
CA THR A 619 24.13 9.17 4.35
C THR A 619 25.09 7.98 4.30
N GLU A 620 25.95 7.89 3.29
CA GLU A 620 26.99 6.85 3.24
C GLU A 620 27.94 6.95 4.44
N LEU A 621 28.52 8.13 4.71
CA LEU A 621 29.36 8.35 5.88
C LEU A 621 28.60 8.06 7.20
N PHE A 622 27.28 8.29 7.25
CA PHE A 622 26.47 8.01 8.43
C PHE A 622 26.28 6.51 8.69
N PHE A 623 26.08 5.72 7.63
CA PHE A 623 25.77 4.28 7.67
C PHE A 623 26.99 3.34 7.49
N MET A 624 28.17 3.86 7.15
CA MET A 624 29.40 3.06 7.09
C MET A 624 29.74 2.42 8.44
N TYR A 625 30.26 1.19 8.39
CA TYR A 625 30.51 0.33 9.56
C TYR A 625 31.40 1.02 10.61
N THR A 626 30.96 1.03 11.88
CA THR A 626 31.58 1.78 12.99
C THR A 626 32.89 1.18 13.55
N GLU A 627 33.62 0.39 12.75
CA GLU A 627 34.87 -0.27 13.15
C GLU A 627 36.10 0.17 12.32
N ALA A 628 35.96 1.07 11.35
CA ALA A 628 37.08 1.54 10.52
C ALA A 628 37.94 2.61 11.23
N ASP A 629 39.27 2.58 11.01
CA ASP A 629 40.20 3.55 11.63
C ASP A 629 40.35 4.85 10.84
N VAL A 630 40.29 4.75 9.51
CA VAL A 630 40.34 5.89 8.58
C VAL A 630 39.36 5.67 7.44
N ILE A 631 38.61 6.72 7.09
CA ILE A 631 37.79 6.78 5.88
C ILE A 631 38.40 7.81 4.94
N LEU A 632 38.64 7.41 3.70
CA LEU A 632 39.16 8.28 2.65
C LEU A 632 38.07 8.55 1.61
N ILE A 633 37.84 9.82 1.31
CA ILE A 633 36.89 10.25 0.27
C ILE A 633 37.69 10.69 -0.95
N ILE A 634 37.44 10.07 -2.11
CA ILE A 634 38.20 10.31 -3.33
C ILE A 634 37.24 10.44 -4.52
N GLY A 635 37.44 11.46 -5.37
CA GLY A 635 36.57 11.75 -6.51
C GLY A 635 37.14 12.87 -7.41
N ASN A 636 36.57 13.06 -8.61
CA ASN A 636 36.96 14.10 -9.57
C ASN A 636 35.98 15.30 -9.52
N ASN A 637 36.45 16.54 -9.36
CA ASN A 637 35.60 17.71 -9.10
C ASN A 637 34.91 18.35 -10.32
N LYS A 638 34.93 17.77 -11.52
CA LYS A 638 34.20 18.42 -12.63
C LYS A 638 32.67 18.56 -12.39
N CYS A 639 32.06 17.81 -11.46
CA CYS A 639 30.63 17.97 -11.14
C CYS A 639 30.20 17.83 -9.66
N VAL A 640 31.09 17.68 -8.68
CA VAL A 640 30.69 17.53 -7.26
C VAL A 640 30.76 18.89 -6.54
N ASN A 641 29.66 19.33 -5.93
CA ASN A 641 29.67 20.57 -5.14
C ASN A 641 30.44 20.35 -3.82
N ARG A 642 31.68 20.84 -3.74
CA ARG A 642 32.59 20.70 -2.57
C ARG A 642 31.96 21.16 -1.24
N GLN A 643 31.03 22.11 -1.30
CA GLN A 643 30.25 22.54 -0.14
C GLN A 643 29.50 21.36 0.50
N LEU A 644 28.97 20.44 -0.31
CA LEU A 644 28.26 19.25 0.15
C LEU A 644 29.19 18.25 0.84
N ILE A 645 30.43 18.08 0.38
CA ILE A 645 31.41 17.18 1.04
C ILE A 645 31.79 17.76 2.40
N LYS A 646 32.05 19.07 2.45
CA LYS A 646 32.39 19.75 3.70
C LYS A 646 31.23 19.68 4.70
N GLU A 647 30.02 20.03 4.28
CA GLU A 647 28.81 19.92 5.10
C GLU A 647 28.55 18.47 5.53
N ALA A 648 28.78 17.49 4.65
CA ALA A 648 28.64 16.07 4.99
C ALA A 648 29.60 15.66 6.11
N ILE A 649 30.90 15.98 5.97
CA ILE A 649 31.92 15.65 6.97
C ILE A 649 31.66 16.38 8.28
N GLU A 650 31.30 17.67 8.25
CA GLU A 650 30.97 18.45 9.44
C GLU A 650 29.72 17.90 10.16
N ASN A 651 28.69 17.51 9.41
CA ASN A 651 27.44 16.99 9.97
C ASN A 651 27.57 15.60 10.61
N VAL A 652 28.50 14.77 10.12
CA VAL A 652 28.74 13.43 10.69
C VAL A 652 29.84 13.41 11.76
N SER A 653 30.69 14.44 11.81
CA SER A 653 31.76 14.52 12.81
C SER A 653 31.20 14.79 14.20
N ASP A 654 31.77 14.14 15.22
CA ASP A 654 31.39 14.39 16.60
C ASP A 654 31.90 15.79 17.00
N ASN A 655 31.00 16.71 17.36
CA ASN A 655 31.33 18.10 17.76
C ASN A 655 32.10 18.24 19.09
N GLN A 656 32.90 17.24 19.49
CA GLN A 656 33.73 17.28 20.69
C GLN A 656 35.04 18.03 20.42
N GLU A 657 35.44 18.90 21.36
CA GLU A 657 36.74 19.58 21.32
C GLU A 657 37.89 18.55 21.32
N VAL A 658 38.43 18.28 20.13
CA VAL A 658 39.64 17.46 19.94
C VAL A 658 40.83 18.13 20.62
N SER A 659 41.77 17.38 21.21
CA SER A 659 42.90 18.03 21.89
C SER A 659 43.76 18.84 20.92
N LYS A 660 44.42 19.88 21.44
CA LYS A 660 45.39 20.69 20.71
C LYS A 660 46.49 19.86 20.01
N ARG A 661 46.77 18.65 20.51
CA ARG A 661 47.73 17.72 19.91
C ARG A 661 47.19 17.11 18.62
N VAL A 662 45.94 16.63 18.63
CA VAL A 662 45.27 16.13 17.43
C VAL A 662 45.11 17.26 16.41
N THR A 663 44.68 18.45 16.83
CA THR A 663 44.56 19.62 15.95
C THR A 663 45.88 19.99 15.29
N ARG A 664 47.00 19.95 16.03
CA ARG A 664 48.34 20.24 15.46
C ARG A 664 48.81 19.15 14.50
N SER A 665 48.47 17.88 14.78
CA SER A 665 48.77 16.77 13.88
C SER A 665 48.00 16.87 12.56
N LEU A 666 46.72 17.24 12.61
CA LEU A 666 45.90 17.51 11.42
C LEU A 666 46.46 18.66 10.59
N LEU A 667 46.93 19.74 11.23
CA LEU A 667 47.56 20.88 10.55
C LEU A 667 48.88 20.49 9.87
N ASN A 668 49.66 19.57 10.45
CA ASN A 668 50.87 19.04 9.83
C ASN A 668 50.56 18.17 8.59
N ILE A 669 49.46 17.41 8.61
CA ILE A 669 48.98 16.68 7.43
C ILE A 669 48.54 17.68 6.36
N GLU A 670 47.79 18.72 6.73
CA GLU A 670 47.34 19.77 5.81
C GLU A 670 48.52 20.49 5.14
N THR A 671 49.53 20.88 5.92
CA THR A 671 50.74 21.55 5.37
C THR A 671 51.59 20.62 4.51
N SER A 672 51.65 19.32 4.83
CA SER A 672 52.31 18.33 3.98
C SER A 672 51.55 18.06 2.67
N LEU A 673 50.29 18.49 2.58
CA LEU A 673 49.44 18.47 1.39
C LEU A 673 49.40 19.83 0.65
N ASN A 674 50.28 20.79 0.98
CA ASN A 674 50.28 22.16 0.44
C ASN A 674 50.42 22.31 -1.09
N PHE A 675 50.69 21.23 -1.82
CA PHE A 675 50.66 21.20 -3.29
C PHE A 675 49.25 20.99 -3.87
N MET A 676 48.24 20.79 -3.01
CA MET A 676 46.83 20.78 -3.41
C MET A 676 46.35 22.18 -3.78
N GLN A 677 45.56 22.30 -4.84
CA GLN A 677 44.96 23.58 -5.25
C GLN A 677 43.96 24.13 -4.22
N HIS A 678 43.57 23.33 -3.21
CA HIS A 678 42.54 23.66 -2.22
C HIS A 678 42.80 23.00 -0.85
N LYS A 679 42.20 23.57 0.22
CA LYS A 679 42.31 23.04 1.60
C LYS A 679 41.57 21.71 1.80
N THR A 680 42.27 20.70 2.33
CA THR A 680 41.70 19.41 2.75
C THR A 680 40.76 19.59 3.94
N VAL A 681 39.61 18.90 3.92
CA VAL A 681 38.65 18.86 5.03
C VAL A 681 38.86 17.57 5.83
N PHE A 682 38.90 17.69 7.15
CA PHE A 682 39.05 16.58 8.08
C PHE A 682 37.82 16.47 8.99
N GLY A 683 37.43 15.25 9.34
CA GLY A 683 36.38 14.96 10.31
C GLY A 683 36.79 13.82 11.25
N ILE A 684 36.20 13.77 12.44
CA ILE A 684 36.40 12.66 13.38
C ILE A 684 35.04 12.22 13.89
N ARG A 685 34.76 10.92 13.78
CA ARG A 685 33.51 10.32 14.26
C ARG A 685 33.81 8.97 14.90
N ASN A 686 33.39 8.76 16.15
CA ASN A 686 33.56 7.50 16.86
C ASN A 686 35.00 6.92 16.85
N GLN A 687 36.02 7.79 16.98
CA GLN A 687 37.47 7.46 16.88
C GLN A 687 37.99 7.14 15.47
N THR A 688 37.14 7.22 14.44
CA THR A 688 37.51 7.12 13.03
C THR A 688 37.90 8.48 12.48
N LEU A 689 39.04 8.56 11.78
CA LEU A 689 39.48 9.77 11.08
C LEU A 689 38.94 9.78 9.64
N ILE A 690 38.23 10.84 9.25
CA ILE A 690 37.67 11.04 7.91
C ILE A 690 38.52 12.10 7.19
N ILE A 691 38.99 11.79 5.98
CA ILE A 691 39.84 12.68 5.19
C ILE A 691 39.28 12.83 3.77
N ASP A 692 39.05 14.08 3.35
CA ASP A 692 38.72 14.40 1.96
C ASP A 692 39.98 14.55 1.10
N LEU A 693 40.14 13.64 0.13
CA LEU A 693 41.23 13.63 -0.85
C LEU A 693 40.69 13.74 -2.29
N SER A 694 39.50 14.31 -2.48
CA SER A 694 38.94 14.56 -3.81
C SER A 694 39.83 15.54 -4.62
N ASP A 695 39.92 15.37 -5.95
CA ASP A 695 40.86 15.97 -6.93
C ASP A 695 42.26 15.35 -7.13
N PHE A 696 42.58 14.26 -6.43
CA PHE A 696 43.85 13.56 -6.61
C PHE A 696 43.85 12.65 -7.84
N HIS A 697 44.18 13.18 -9.04
CA HIS A 697 44.13 12.37 -10.26
C HIS A 697 45.48 11.99 -10.90
N LYS A 698 46.61 12.66 -10.59
CA LYS A 698 47.89 12.38 -11.31
C LYS A 698 49.08 11.91 -10.46
N ASP A 699 49.10 12.11 -9.14
CA ASP A 699 50.23 11.70 -8.28
C ASP A 699 49.79 11.14 -6.90
N THR A 700 48.58 10.59 -6.81
CA THR A 700 47.92 10.11 -5.56
C THR A 700 48.80 9.16 -4.75
N LYS A 701 49.55 8.28 -5.42
CA LYS A 701 50.48 7.33 -4.77
C LYS A 701 51.65 8.02 -4.05
N LYS A 702 52.29 9.01 -4.66
CA LYS A 702 53.43 9.73 -4.06
C LYS A 702 53.00 10.59 -2.87
N CYS A 703 51.84 11.22 -2.96
CA CYS A 703 51.32 12.09 -1.91
C CYS A 703 50.79 11.30 -0.73
N PHE A 704 50.13 10.16 -0.97
CA PHE A 704 49.69 9.26 0.10
C PHE A 704 50.87 8.67 0.89
N VAL A 705 51.97 8.29 0.21
CA VAL A 705 53.22 7.87 0.86
C VAL A 705 53.79 8.96 1.78
N ALA A 706 53.68 10.24 1.39
CA ALA A 706 54.19 11.35 2.18
C ALA A 706 53.41 11.56 3.49
N ILE A 707 52.11 11.23 3.54
CA ILE A 707 51.24 11.53 4.69
C ILE A 707 50.88 10.31 5.56
N VAL A 708 51.10 9.09 5.08
CA VAL A 708 50.62 7.86 5.76
C VAL A 708 51.13 7.74 7.20
N ASN A 709 52.39 8.07 7.46
CA ASN A 709 52.95 8.01 8.82
C ASN A 709 52.33 9.07 9.76
N MET A 710 51.94 10.24 9.23
CA MET A 710 51.27 11.28 10.00
C MET A 710 49.80 10.93 10.30
N ILE A 711 49.12 10.27 9.37
CA ILE A 711 47.77 9.71 9.59
C ILE A 711 47.81 8.70 10.76
N LEU A 712 48.78 7.78 10.76
CA LEU A 712 48.96 6.80 11.83
C LEU A 712 49.20 7.42 13.20
N GLN A 713 50.05 8.45 13.26
CA GLN A 713 50.28 9.22 14.50
C GLN A 713 49.00 9.92 14.98
N THR A 714 48.19 10.43 14.05
CA THR A 714 46.94 11.13 14.37
C THR A 714 45.89 10.18 14.94
N ILE A 715 45.72 8.97 14.38
CA ILE A 715 44.82 7.94 14.92
C ILE A 715 45.22 7.54 16.34
N TYR A 716 46.53 7.37 16.58
CA TYR A 716 47.03 7.06 17.92
C TYR A 716 46.67 8.15 18.94
N LEU A 717 46.82 9.42 18.57
CA LEU A 717 46.44 10.55 19.42
C LEU A 717 44.92 10.61 19.68
N ILE A 718 44.09 10.35 18.65
CA ILE A 718 42.62 10.31 18.77
C ILE A 718 42.18 9.24 19.77
N ARG A 719 42.83 8.06 19.75
CA ARG A 719 42.49 6.96 20.67
C ARG A 719 42.89 7.26 22.12
N ILE A 720 44.03 7.89 22.35
CA ILE A 720 44.49 8.26 23.70
C ILE A 720 43.60 9.33 24.33
N ASP A 721 43.13 10.32 23.56
CA ASP A 721 42.31 11.42 24.10
C ASP A 721 40.97 10.95 24.71
N LYS A 722 40.46 9.77 24.30
CA LYS A 722 39.20 9.20 24.81
C LYS A 722 39.39 8.34 26.07
N ASP A 723 40.58 7.77 26.29
CA ASP A 723 40.91 6.95 27.46
C ASP A 723 41.43 7.81 28.63
N LYS A 724 40.52 8.36 29.45
CA LYS A 724 40.84 9.26 30.58
C LYS A 724 41.56 8.60 31.78
N ASN A 725 42.17 7.42 31.63
CA ASN A 725 42.84 6.68 32.71
C ASN A 725 44.37 6.53 32.55
N ILE A 726 45.02 7.34 31.70
CA ILE A 726 46.49 7.34 31.57
C ILE A 726 47.06 8.55 32.33
N PRO A 727 47.89 8.36 33.39
CA PRO A 727 48.44 9.47 34.18
C PRO A 727 49.38 10.37 33.35
N LEU A 728 49.25 11.69 33.54
CA LEU A 728 49.90 12.73 32.73
C LEU A 728 51.45 12.81 32.83
N HIS A 729 52.11 11.98 33.64
CA HIS A 729 53.53 12.17 33.99
C HIS A 729 54.55 11.50 33.05
N ASP A 730 54.14 10.56 32.19
CA ASP A 730 55.06 9.75 31.37
C ASP A 730 55.33 10.29 29.95
N ILE A 731 54.85 11.49 29.61
CA ILE A 731 55.04 12.10 28.27
C ILE A 731 55.76 13.45 28.34
N ALA A 732 56.14 13.90 29.53
CA ALA A 732 56.78 15.19 29.74
C ALA A 732 58.32 15.08 29.79
N SER A 733 58.94 14.74 28.66
CA SER A 733 60.32 15.18 28.34
C SER A 733 60.63 14.88 26.88
N THR A 734 60.67 15.93 26.05
CA THR A 734 61.81 16.28 25.17
C THR A 734 61.35 17.32 24.15
N SER A 735 61.90 18.51 24.32
CA SER A 735 61.94 19.59 23.33
C SER A 735 62.81 19.21 22.13
N SER A 736 62.49 19.84 20.99
CA SER A 736 63.29 20.03 19.77
C SER A 736 63.76 18.78 19.02
N ASP A 737 63.28 18.70 17.78
CA ASP A 737 63.87 18.03 16.62
C ASP A 737 64.03 16.51 16.65
N ASN A 738 63.45 15.87 15.62
CA ASN A 738 63.44 14.43 15.32
C ASN A 738 62.57 13.54 16.24
N PHE A 739 61.25 13.57 16.00
CA PHE A 739 60.31 12.54 16.45
C PHE A 739 60.49 11.24 15.63
N THR A 740 61.61 10.54 15.78
CA THR A 740 61.70 9.12 15.39
C THR A 740 61.08 8.27 16.49
N MET A 741 59.74 8.18 16.46
CA MET A 741 59.00 7.30 17.36
C MET A 741 59.21 5.85 16.92
N GLU A 742 59.88 5.04 17.74
CA GLU A 742 60.20 3.63 17.44
C GLU A 742 58.94 2.86 17.01
N LYS A 743 58.98 2.28 15.81
CA LYS A 743 57.92 1.49 15.14
C LYS A 743 57.32 0.37 16.01
N GLU A 744 57.93 -0.02 17.11
CA GLU A 744 57.46 -1.12 17.97
C GLU A 744 56.36 -0.72 18.98
N LYS A 745 56.33 0.52 19.51
CA LYS A 745 55.32 0.92 20.51
C LYS A 745 53.91 1.09 19.92
N ILE A 746 53.80 1.46 18.64
CA ILE A 746 52.52 1.57 17.92
C ILE A 746 51.92 0.16 17.67
N LYS A 747 52.74 -0.88 17.49
CA LYS A 747 52.28 -2.25 17.20
C LYS A 747 51.60 -2.92 18.40
N THR A 748 51.95 -2.56 19.63
CA THR A 748 51.43 -3.21 20.85
C THR A 748 50.15 -2.59 21.41
N ALA A 749 49.88 -1.31 21.14
CA ALA A 749 48.68 -0.62 21.63
C ALA A 749 47.38 -1.02 20.88
N VAL A 750 47.47 -1.40 19.60
CA VAL A 750 46.30 -1.72 18.76
C VAL A 750 45.68 -3.11 19.06
N LYS A 751 46.34 -3.96 19.86
CA LYS A 751 45.93 -5.37 20.05
C LYS A 751 45.25 -5.73 21.38
N ARG A 752 45.04 -4.81 22.32
CA ARG A 752 44.48 -5.15 23.64
C ARG A 752 43.23 -4.33 23.96
N HIS A 753 42.05 -4.95 23.81
CA HIS A 753 41.00 -5.02 24.84
C HIS A 753 39.74 -5.75 24.32
N ARG A 754 39.78 -7.09 24.33
CA ARG A 754 38.58 -7.93 24.57
C ARG A 754 38.65 -8.33 26.03
N LYS A 755 37.71 -7.86 26.88
CA LYS A 755 37.50 -8.46 28.21
C LYS A 755 36.03 -8.62 28.52
N SER A 756 35.72 -9.89 28.80
CA SER A 756 34.57 -10.49 29.45
C SER A 756 34.13 -9.76 30.73
N TYR A 757 32.82 -9.58 30.91
CA TYR A 757 32.25 -9.15 32.18
C TYR A 757 32.05 -10.36 33.11
N LEU A 758 32.63 -10.28 34.31
CA LEU A 758 32.50 -11.23 35.41
C LEU A 758 31.43 -10.69 36.40
N PHE A 759 30.50 -11.55 36.81
CA PHE A 759 29.46 -11.27 37.82
C PHE A 759 30.03 -10.96 39.21
N PRO A 760 29.37 -10.09 40.01
CA PRO A 760 29.48 -10.12 41.46
C PRO A 760 28.23 -10.72 42.14
N LYS A 761 28.46 -11.45 43.24
CA LYS A 761 27.49 -12.14 44.12
C LYS A 761 27.24 -11.37 45.44
N CYS A 762 26.04 -11.59 46.00
CA CYS A 762 25.62 -11.57 47.43
C CYS A 762 25.48 -10.20 48.15
N ASP A 763 24.55 -9.92 49.08
CA ASP A 763 23.73 -10.77 49.98
C ASP A 763 22.40 -10.12 50.48
N TYR A 764 21.57 -10.96 51.11
CA TYR A 764 20.19 -10.79 51.62
C TYR A 764 19.99 -9.85 52.84
N ALA A 765 18.84 -9.14 52.92
CA ALA A 765 17.76 -9.34 53.93
C ALA A 765 16.80 -8.13 54.13
N ASN A 766 15.48 -8.45 54.22
CA ASN A 766 14.38 -7.76 54.89
C ASN A 766 14.01 -6.30 54.56
N THR A 767 13.01 -6.09 53.71
CA THR A 767 11.70 -5.45 54.04
C THR A 767 10.90 -5.21 52.75
N ILE A 768 9.62 -5.57 52.75
CA ILE A 768 8.65 -5.14 51.71
C ILE A 768 8.54 -3.61 51.79
N LYS A 769 9.42 -2.92 51.07
CA LYS A 769 9.35 -1.48 50.82
C LYS A 769 8.60 -1.29 49.51
N ARG A 770 7.59 -0.42 49.50
CA ARG A 770 7.05 0.16 48.26
C ARG A 770 8.23 0.57 47.37
N HIS A 771 8.37 -0.01 46.18
CA HIS A 771 9.38 0.40 45.21
C HIS A 771 9.28 1.92 45.04
N LYS A 772 10.34 2.62 45.46
CA LYS A 772 10.46 4.08 45.40
C LYS A 772 11.20 4.53 44.14
N GLU A 773 11.56 3.60 43.27
CA GLU A 773 12.18 3.87 41.97
C GLU A 773 11.17 3.54 40.88
N SER A 774 10.50 4.56 40.36
CA SER A 774 9.70 4.40 39.14
C SER A 774 10.65 3.96 38.03
N PHE A 775 10.34 2.84 37.35
CA PHE A 775 11.06 2.42 36.14
C PHE A 775 11.41 3.62 35.26
N PRO A 776 12.67 3.74 34.79
CA PRO A 776 13.10 4.90 34.03
C PRO A 776 12.21 5.08 32.80
N MET A 777 11.90 6.34 32.49
CA MET A 777 11.17 6.65 31.27
C MET A 777 12.12 6.53 30.09
N ILE A 778 11.84 5.63 29.16
CA ILE A 778 12.65 5.47 27.94
C ILE A 778 11.96 6.12 26.72
N SER A 779 12.72 6.51 25.71
CA SER A 779 12.15 7.04 24.47
C SER A 779 11.50 5.92 23.63
N ILE A 780 10.72 6.30 22.60
CA ILE A 780 10.14 5.32 21.66
C ILE A 780 11.27 4.59 20.91
N THR A 781 12.30 5.31 20.48
CA THR A 781 13.45 4.76 19.76
C THR A 781 14.24 3.77 20.61
N ASP A 782 14.48 4.08 21.89
CA ASP A 782 15.18 3.18 22.81
C ASP A 782 14.36 1.92 23.11
N ALA A 783 13.03 2.06 23.22
CA ALA A 783 12.13 0.93 23.42
C ALA A 783 12.18 -0.03 22.23
N LEU A 784 12.14 0.51 20.99
CA LEU A 784 12.29 -0.28 19.77
C LEU A 784 13.70 -0.88 19.65
N GLY A 785 14.74 -0.16 20.06
CA GLY A 785 16.12 -0.65 20.11
C GLY A 785 16.27 -1.86 21.05
N LYS A 786 15.73 -1.77 22.27
CA LYS A 786 15.69 -2.89 23.23
C LYS A 786 14.96 -4.11 22.67
N ILE A 787 13.80 -3.90 22.03
CA ILE A 787 13.05 -5.00 21.38
C ILE A 787 13.94 -5.75 20.38
N ARG A 788 14.64 -5.01 19.51
CA ARG A 788 15.54 -5.58 18.50
C ARG A 788 16.70 -6.35 19.12
N GLU A 789 17.32 -5.79 20.17
CA GLU A 789 18.40 -6.43 20.93
C GLU A 789 17.95 -7.80 21.45
N ILE A 790 16.84 -7.85 22.17
CA ILE A 790 16.30 -9.08 22.80
C ILE A 790 15.92 -10.16 21.77
N ILE A 791 15.38 -9.74 20.63
CA ILE A 791 15.06 -10.64 19.51
C ILE A 791 16.36 -11.15 18.86
N SER A 792 17.35 -10.26 18.69
CA SER A 792 18.63 -10.60 18.06
C SER A 792 19.39 -11.70 18.81
N GLU A 793 19.35 -11.69 20.15
CA GLU A 793 19.92 -12.71 21.03
C GLU A 793 19.33 -14.11 20.80
N ASN A 794 18.10 -14.20 20.28
CA ASN A 794 17.37 -15.46 20.09
C ASN A 794 17.28 -15.90 18.63
N LYS A 795 17.96 -15.21 17.69
CA LYS A 795 17.96 -15.58 16.26
C LYS A 795 18.44 -17.02 15.99
N ASN A 796 19.25 -17.60 16.87
CA ASN A 796 19.76 -18.96 16.71
C ASN A 796 18.77 -20.06 17.12
N LYS A 797 17.57 -19.71 17.61
CA LYS A 797 16.53 -20.66 18.08
C LYS A 797 15.23 -20.60 17.26
N ILE A 798 15.29 -20.22 15.98
CA ILE A 798 14.11 -20.18 15.11
C ILE A 798 13.56 -21.59 14.93
N ILE A 799 12.29 -21.79 15.27
CA ILE A 799 11.56 -23.03 15.02
C ILE A 799 10.92 -22.93 13.64
N PHE A 800 11.07 -23.97 12.83
CA PHE A 800 10.47 -24.07 11.50
C PHE A 800 9.53 -25.27 11.41
N GLU A 801 8.66 -25.26 10.41
CA GLU A 801 7.77 -26.36 10.07
C GLU A 801 7.54 -26.44 8.56
N THR A 802 7.23 -27.63 8.06
CA THR A 802 6.85 -27.83 6.66
C THR A 802 5.34 -27.69 6.51
N VAL A 803 4.89 -26.86 5.56
CA VAL A 803 3.47 -26.65 5.26
C VAL A 803 3.17 -26.92 3.80
N GLN A 804 1.94 -27.36 3.50
CA GLN A 804 1.47 -27.45 2.11
C GLN A 804 1.41 -26.06 1.48
N LEU A 805 1.70 -25.96 0.19
CA LEU A 805 1.79 -24.68 -0.50
C LEU A 805 0.49 -23.87 -0.38
N ASN A 806 -0.68 -24.52 -0.45
CA ASN A 806 -1.99 -23.88 -0.30
C ASN A 806 -2.20 -23.23 1.09
N ASP A 807 -1.49 -23.72 2.11
CA ASP A 807 -1.53 -23.19 3.48
C ASP A 807 -0.37 -22.23 3.77
N ALA A 808 0.55 -22.05 2.82
CA ALA A 808 1.76 -21.24 2.99
C ALA A 808 1.50 -19.73 2.88
N TYR A 809 0.34 -19.30 2.35
CA TYR A 809 -0.02 -17.89 2.25
C TYR A 809 0.08 -17.17 3.60
N GLY A 810 0.83 -16.06 3.63
CA GLY A 810 1.06 -15.23 4.82
C GLY A 810 2.16 -15.75 5.76
N ARG A 811 2.65 -16.98 5.56
CA ARG A 811 3.79 -17.56 6.27
C ARG A 811 5.11 -16.96 5.78
N ILE A 812 6.20 -17.23 6.49
CA ILE A 812 7.51 -16.65 6.20
C ILE A 812 8.48 -17.79 5.94
N LEU A 813 9.16 -17.75 4.80
CA LEU A 813 10.10 -18.81 4.42
C LEU A 813 11.27 -18.90 5.40
N TYR A 814 11.66 -20.12 5.73
CA TYR A 814 12.82 -20.37 6.58
C TYR A 814 14.12 -20.51 5.78
N GLU A 815 14.04 -21.07 4.57
CA GLU A 815 15.21 -21.39 3.73
C GLU A 815 15.09 -20.81 2.31
N ASN A 816 16.20 -20.86 1.57
CA ASN A 816 16.19 -20.57 0.14
C ASN A 816 15.38 -21.65 -0.60
N VAL A 817 14.50 -21.22 -1.50
CA VAL A 817 13.80 -22.14 -2.39
C VAL A 817 14.38 -22.01 -3.79
N GLU A 818 14.91 -23.10 -4.33
CA GLU A 818 15.43 -23.16 -5.70
C GLU A 818 14.41 -23.80 -6.66
N SER A 819 14.49 -23.42 -7.94
CA SER A 819 13.62 -23.99 -8.97
C SER A 819 14.05 -25.39 -9.37
N ILE A 820 13.12 -26.34 -9.30
CA ILE A 820 13.37 -27.72 -9.73
C ILE A 820 13.27 -27.85 -11.26
N TYR A 821 12.54 -26.92 -11.90
CA TYR A 821 12.24 -26.91 -13.32
C TYR A 821 12.63 -25.59 -14.00
N ASN A 822 12.80 -25.63 -15.32
CA ASN A 822 12.79 -24.43 -16.15
C ASN A 822 11.34 -23.98 -16.37
N LEU A 823 11.10 -22.67 -16.47
CA LEU A 823 9.82 -22.09 -16.87
C LEU A 823 10.04 -21.11 -18.04
N PRO A 824 9.39 -21.31 -19.20
CA PRO A 824 8.77 -22.58 -19.61
C PRO A 824 9.84 -23.70 -19.70
N PRO A 825 9.44 -24.99 -19.56
CA PRO A 825 10.37 -26.12 -19.66
C PRO A 825 10.73 -26.50 -21.11
N PHE A 826 10.05 -25.90 -22.09
CA PHE A 826 10.22 -26.05 -23.54
C PHE A 826 10.22 -24.66 -24.20
N ASN A 827 10.65 -24.57 -25.46
CA ASN A 827 10.46 -23.34 -26.24
C ASN A 827 8.96 -23.11 -26.42
N ALA A 828 8.43 -21.99 -25.94
CA ALA A 828 7.00 -21.71 -25.94
C ALA A 828 6.67 -20.56 -26.89
N SER A 829 5.55 -20.64 -27.61
CA SER A 829 5.11 -19.52 -28.44
C SER A 829 4.63 -18.35 -27.55
N THR A 830 4.88 -17.11 -27.98
CA THR A 830 4.32 -15.90 -27.35
C THR A 830 3.03 -15.41 -28.00
N LYS A 831 2.64 -16.04 -29.11
CA LYS A 831 1.54 -15.61 -29.97
C LYS A 831 0.79 -16.82 -30.55
N HIS A 832 -0.48 -16.62 -30.88
CA HIS A 832 -1.19 -17.56 -31.75
C HIS A 832 -0.72 -17.35 -33.19
N GLY A 833 -0.44 -18.44 -33.90
CA GLY A 833 0.13 -18.34 -35.23
C GLY A 833 0.64 -19.67 -35.77
N TYR A 834 1.59 -19.59 -36.69
CA TYR A 834 2.20 -20.74 -37.33
C TYR A 834 3.69 -20.81 -37.03
N ALA A 835 4.14 -21.95 -36.52
CA ALA A 835 5.56 -22.24 -36.35
C ALA A 835 6.16 -22.58 -37.73
N VAL A 836 7.25 -21.89 -38.09
CA VAL A 836 7.85 -21.93 -39.43
C VAL A 836 9.38 -22.05 -39.38
N LEU A 837 9.97 -22.43 -40.51
CA LEU A 837 11.39 -22.27 -40.79
C LEU A 837 11.65 -20.91 -41.45
N ILE A 838 12.54 -20.10 -40.88
CA ILE A 838 12.90 -18.80 -41.45
C ILE A 838 13.58 -18.92 -42.82
N THR A 839 14.23 -20.07 -43.09
CA THR A 839 14.89 -20.38 -44.36
C THR A 839 13.93 -20.40 -45.54
N ASP A 840 12.65 -20.69 -45.28
CA ASP A 840 11.64 -20.73 -46.34
C ASP A 840 11.18 -19.31 -46.73
N GLY A 841 11.44 -18.30 -45.89
CA GLY A 841 11.09 -16.90 -46.14
C GLY A 841 9.59 -16.61 -46.23
N LYS A 842 9.22 -15.69 -47.13
CA LYS A 842 7.82 -15.40 -47.50
C LYS A 842 7.24 -16.50 -48.40
N GLY A 843 5.91 -16.63 -48.43
CA GLY A 843 5.21 -17.47 -49.40
C GLY A 843 4.36 -18.59 -48.80
N VAL A 844 3.89 -19.49 -49.67
CA VAL A 844 2.90 -20.52 -49.32
C VAL A 844 3.53 -21.66 -48.51
N ARG A 845 2.83 -22.12 -47.48
CA ARG A 845 3.19 -23.27 -46.63
C ARG A 845 2.03 -24.24 -46.54
N LYS A 846 2.35 -25.54 -46.50
CA LYS A 846 1.40 -26.58 -46.11
C LYS A 846 1.28 -26.61 -44.58
N VAL A 847 0.06 -26.56 -44.05
CA VAL A 847 -0.20 -26.68 -42.62
C VAL A 847 -0.27 -28.16 -42.27
N LEU A 848 0.65 -28.61 -41.43
CA LEU A 848 0.65 -29.98 -40.91
C LEU A 848 -0.43 -30.12 -39.83
N GLN A 849 -1.20 -31.21 -39.88
CA GLN A 849 -2.21 -31.50 -38.87
C GLN A 849 -1.56 -32.06 -37.61
N GLN A 850 -1.97 -31.53 -36.46
CA GLN A 850 -1.58 -32.05 -35.16
C GLN A 850 -2.68 -33.00 -34.66
N ASP A 851 -2.30 -34.19 -34.23
CA ASP A 851 -3.23 -35.22 -33.77
C ASP A 851 -3.95 -34.74 -32.49
N GLU A 852 -5.28 -34.56 -32.54
CA GLU A 852 -6.07 -33.96 -31.44
C GLU A 852 -5.94 -34.75 -30.12
N LYS A 853 -5.63 -36.04 -30.20
CA LYS A 853 -5.48 -36.94 -29.06
C LYS A 853 -4.09 -36.97 -28.45
N ASN A 854 -3.07 -36.47 -29.15
CA ASN A 854 -1.67 -36.52 -28.72
C ASN A 854 -0.99 -35.20 -29.06
N THR A 855 -1.23 -34.20 -28.23
CA THR A 855 -0.86 -32.80 -28.49
C THR A 855 0.65 -32.57 -28.61
N PHE A 856 1.52 -33.54 -28.32
CA PHE A 856 2.99 -33.37 -28.38
C PHE A 856 3.75 -34.60 -28.86
N SER A 857 3.26 -35.30 -29.88
CA SER A 857 4.16 -36.15 -30.69
C SER A 857 5.25 -35.24 -31.29
N PRO A 858 6.54 -35.63 -31.25
CA PRO A 858 7.60 -34.86 -31.89
C PRO A 858 7.32 -34.82 -33.40
N MET A 859 6.77 -33.70 -33.86
CA MET A 859 6.47 -33.46 -35.26
C MET A 859 7.66 -32.71 -35.85
N THR A 860 8.35 -33.34 -36.80
CA THR A 860 9.47 -32.73 -37.50
C THR A 860 8.95 -31.75 -38.54
N LEU A 861 9.37 -30.49 -38.44
CA LEU A 861 9.00 -29.46 -39.41
C LEU A 861 9.92 -29.54 -40.63
N GLU A 862 9.37 -29.87 -41.79
CA GLU A 862 10.11 -29.92 -43.07
C GLU A 862 10.04 -28.58 -43.83
N PRO A 863 11.03 -28.24 -44.68
CA PRO A 863 10.97 -27.05 -45.54
C PRO A 863 9.69 -26.97 -46.37
N GLY A 864 9.06 -25.80 -46.38
CA GLY A 864 7.77 -25.56 -47.05
C GLY A 864 6.54 -25.95 -46.22
N THR A 865 6.72 -26.44 -44.99
CA THR A 865 5.64 -26.78 -44.07
C THR A 865 5.56 -25.84 -42.87
N CYS A 866 4.43 -25.82 -42.19
CA CYS A 866 4.21 -25.08 -40.95
C CYS A 866 3.22 -25.84 -40.05
N VAL A 867 3.21 -25.54 -38.76
CA VAL A 867 2.20 -26.10 -37.83
C VAL A 867 1.51 -24.98 -37.06
N TRP A 868 0.21 -25.12 -36.86
CA TRP A 868 -0.54 -24.20 -36.01
C TRP A 868 -0.07 -24.33 -34.56
N ILE A 869 0.15 -23.20 -33.89
CA ILE A 869 0.58 -23.17 -32.49
C ILE A 869 -0.16 -22.06 -31.73
N ASN A 870 -0.61 -22.36 -30.52
CA ASN A 870 -1.21 -21.33 -29.66
C ASN A 870 -0.14 -20.62 -28.83
N SER A 871 -0.47 -19.41 -28.37
CA SER A 871 0.32 -18.73 -27.35
C SER A 871 0.45 -19.61 -26.10
N GLY A 872 1.69 -19.83 -25.65
CA GLY A 872 2.04 -20.70 -24.53
C GLY A 872 2.35 -22.15 -24.90
N ASP A 873 1.96 -22.61 -26.10
CA ASP A 873 2.19 -24.00 -26.50
C ASP A 873 3.67 -24.25 -26.83
N PRO A 874 4.16 -25.50 -26.62
CA PRO A 874 5.46 -25.96 -27.11
C PRO A 874 5.65 -25.77 -28.61
N VAL A 875 6.74 -25.09 -28.96
CA VAL A 875 7.22 -24.90 -30.34
C VAL A 875 8.01 -26.15 -30.74
N PRO A 876 7.76 -26.72 -31.94
CA PRO A 876 8.58 -27.82 -32.48
C PRO A 876 10.07 -27.48 -32.46
N ASN A 877 10.94 -28.46 -32.22
CA ASN A 877 12.37 -28.22 -32.03
C ASN A 877 13.04 -27.62 -33.28
N GLU A 878 12.54 -27.99 -34.46
CA GLU A 878 13.05 -27.53 -35.76
C GLU A 878 12.56 -26.13 -36.11
N ALA A 879 11.40 -25.71 -35.59
CA ALA A 879 10.84 -24.41 -35.91
C ALA A 879 11.71 -23.28 -35.33
N THR A 880 11.92 -22.23 -36.15
CA THR A 880 12.85 -21.14 -35.85
C THR A 880 12.15 -19.81 -35.59
N ALA A 881 10.86 -19.73 -35.89
CA ALA A 881 10.01 -18.56 -35.64
C ALA A 881 8.55 -18.97 -35.53
N VAL A 882 7.73 -18.10 -34.92
CA VAL A 882 6.27 -18.18 -34.99
C VAL A 882 5.72 -16.91 -35.64
N VAL A 883 4.94 -17.06 -36.71
CA VAL A 883 4.32 -15.93 -37.44
C VAL A 883 2.88 -15.75 -36.98
N GLN A 884 2.49 -14.53 -36.63
CA GLN A 884 1.15 -14.21 -36.12
C GLN A 884 0.09 -14.28 -37.23
N LEU A 885 -1.16 -14.58 -36.86
CA LEU A 885 -2.26 -14.72 -37.82
C LEU A 885 -2.44 -13.50 -38.75
N LYS A 886 -2.29 -12.28 -38.21
CA LYS A 886 -2.39 -11.01 -38.97
C LYS A 886 -1.36 -10.90 -40.12
N ASP A 887 -0.26 -11.65 -40.02
CA ASP A 887 0.85 -11.66 -40.96
C ASP A 887 0.78 -12.92 -41.87
N THR A 888 -0.38 -13.58 -41.88
CA THR A 888 -0.67 -14.76 -42.72
C THR A 888 -1.98 -14.58 -43.47
N LYS A 889 -2.13 -15.27 -44.61
CA LYS A 889 -3.36 -15.32 -45.40
C LYS A 889 -3.74 -16.77 -45.68
N LEU A 890 -4.99 -17.14 -45.44
CA LEU A 890 -5.49 -18.47 -45.80
C LEU A 890 -5.66 -18.58 -47.32
N ILE A 891 -5.08 -19.62 -47.92
CA ILE A 891 -5.10 -19.83 -49.39
C ILE A 891 -6.09 -20.92 -49.79
N LYS A 892 -6.08 -22.08 -49.10
CA LYS A 892 -7.00 -23.21 -49.36
C LYS A 892 -7.38 -23.92 -48.06
N LYS A 893 -8.66 -24.32 -47.97
CA LYS A 893 -9.22 -25.20 -46.94
C LYS A 893 -10.09 -26.25 -47.66
N PHE A 894 -9.67 -27.51 -47.68
CA PHE A 894 -10.50 -28.61 -48.22
C PHE A 894 -11.39 -29.16 -47.09
N GLU A 895 -12.59 -29.63 -47.44
CA GLU A 895 -13.53 -30.27 -46.50
C GLU A 895 -13.01 -31.62 -45.98
N ASP A 896 -12.13 -32.27 -46.75
CA ASP A 896 -11.31 -33.40 -46.32
C ASP A 896 -9.90 -32.92 -45.93
N ASN A 897 -9.48 -33.31 -44.73
CA ASN A 897 -8.57 -32.61 -43.84
C ASN A 897 -7.06 -32.54 -44.25
N ASP A 898 -6.62 -32.98 -45.41
CA ASP A 898 -5.18 -33.29 -45.63
C ASP A 898 -4.31 -32.21 -46.33
N ASP A 899 -4.88 -31.07 -46.78
CA ASP A 899 -4.15 -30.08 -47.60
C ASP A 899 -4.51 -28.60 -47.30
N MET A 900 -4.52 -28.19 -46.03
CA MET A 900 -4.63 -26.76 -45.69
C MET A 900 -3.34 -26.00 -46.09
N GLN A 901 -3.49 -24.87 -46.78
CA GLN A 901 -2.38 -24.01 -47.19
C GLN A 901 -2.58 -22.57 -46.75
N ILE A 902 -1.51 -21.96 -46.24
CA ILE A 902 -1.45 -20.55 -45.85
C ILE A 902 -0.31 -19.86 -46.59
N GLU A 903 -0.39 -18.54 -46.74
CA GLU A 903 0.67 -17.69 -47.24
C GLU A 903 1.23 -16.84 -46.10
N ILE A 904 2.55 -16.89 -45.91
CA ILE A 904 3.28 -16.02 -44.98
C ILE A 904 3.61 -14.70 -45.69
N LEU A 905 3.10 -13.58 -45.18
CA LEU A 905 3.14 -12.27 -45.83
C LEU A 905 4.42 -11.46 -45.50
N ILE A 906 5.04 -11.77 -44.38
CA ILE A 906 6.24 -11.09 -43.85
C ILE A 906 7.46 -12.01 -43.89
N GLN A 907 8.67 -11.44 -43.90
CA GLN A 907 9.88 -12.24 -43.73
C GLN A 907 10.03 -12.51 -42.23
N PRO A 908 9.89 -13.77 -41.76
CA PRO A 908 10.02 -14.08 -40.34
C PRO A 908 11.45 -13.88 -39.85
N GLN A 909 11.61 -13.39 -38.62
CA GLN A 909 12.93 -13.25 -37.98
C GLN A 909 13.28 -14.46 -37.11
N PHE A 910 14.58 -14.76 -36.95
CA PHE A 910 15.02 -15.84 -36.07
C PHE A 910 14.57 -15.59 -34.62
N ASN A 911 14.01 -16.63 -33.97
CA ASN A 911 13.40 -16.59 -32.64
C ASN A 911 12.22 -15.61 -32.51
N GLU A 912 11.64 -15.14 -33.61
CA GLU A 912 10.49 -14.26 -33.55
C GLU A 912 9.32 -14.96 -32.87
N ASN A 913 8.74 -14.27 -31.88
CA ASN A 913 7.61 -14.74 -31.08
C ASN A 913 7.85 -16.05 -30.31
N ILE A 914 9.11 -16.47 -30.06
CA ILE A 914 9.46 -17.66 -29.27
C ILE A 914 10.06 -17.26 -27.90
N LYS A 915 9.53 -17.82 -26.82
CA LYS A 915 10.16 -17.82 -25.48
C LYS A 915 11.04 -19.06 -25.34
N PRO A 916 12.37 -18.92 -25.20
CA PRO A 916 13.24 -20.08 -25.00
C PRO A 916 12.99 -20.76 -23.64
N VAL A 917 13.48 -21.99 -23.51
CA VAL A 917 13.50 -22.73 -22.23
C VAL A 917 14.11 -21.87 -21.12
N GLY A 918 13.44 -21.83 -19.97
CA GLY A 918 13.93 -21.09 -18.79
C GLY A 918 13.83 -19.57 -18.91
N TYR A 919 13.09 -19.06 -19.91
CA TYR A 919 12.91 -17.62 -20.10
C TYR A 919 12.37 -16.89 -18.86
N GLU A 920 11.39 -17.45 -18.16
CA GLU A 920 10.81 -16.91 -16.92
C GLU A 920 11.66 -17.26 -15.70
N LEU A 921 12.03 -18.54 -15.57
CA LEU A 921 12.77 -19.07 -14.42
C LEU A 921 13.67 -20.23 -14.88
N MET A 922 14.95 -20.19 -14.52
CA MET A 922 15.89 -21.29 -14.82
C MET A 922 15.93 -22.28 -13.66
N LYS A 923 16.09 -23.56 -13.98
CA LYS A 923 16.36 -24.63 -13.00
C LYS A 923 17.60 -24.29 -12.16
N GLY A 924 17.53 -24.57 -10.87
CA GLY A 924 18.59 -24.26 -9.89
C GLY A 924 18.65 -22.80 -9.45
N LYS A 925 17.92 -21.89 -10.11
CA LYS A 925 17.88 -20.49 -9.68
C LYS A 925 17.09 -20.34 -8.39
N THR A 926 17.60 -19.56 -7.44
CA THR A 926 16.86 -19.16 -6.24
C THR A 926 15.63 -18.35 -6.62
N VAL A 927 14.49 -18.78 -6.08
CA VAL A 927 13.15 -18.30 -6.39
C VAL A 927 12.66 -17.34 -5.31
N ALA A 928 12.91 -17.72 -4.06
CA ALA A 928 12.63 -16.91 -2.89
C ALA A 928 13.70 -17.18 -1.83
N SER A 929 14.08 -16.13 -1.11
CA SER A 929 15.08 -16.19 -0.05
C SER A 929 14.43 -16.41 1.33
N PRO A 930 15.18 -16.88 2.34
CA PRO A 930 14.75 -16.89 3.73
C PRO A 930 14.14 -15.55 4.13
N TYR A 931 13.18 -15.59 5.04
CA TYR A 931 12.49 -14.44 5.60
C TYR A 931 11.56 -13.69 4.62
N THR A 932 11.39 -14.22 3.40
CA THR A 932 10.35 -13.73 2.49
C THR A 932 8.98 -14.12 3.02
N ARG A 933 8.10 -13.13 3.23
CA ARG A 933 6.69 -13.37 3.51
C ARG A 933 5.98 -13.79 2.22
N ILE A 934 5.28 -14.92 2.28
CA ILE A 934 4.64 -15.52 1.11
C ILE A 934 3.32 -14.79 0.81
N GLY A 935 3.34 -13.86 -0.14
CA GLY A 935 2.15 -13.22 -0.71
C GLY A 935 1.62 -13.94 -1.96
N PRO A 936 0.64 -13.35 -2.68
CA PRO A 936 0.02 -13.98 -3.85
C PRO A 936 0.99 -14.20 -5.02
N LEU A 937 1.98 -13.33 -5.22
CA LEU A 937 2.97 -13.51 -6.30
C LEU A 937 4.05 -14.51 -5.88
N GLU A 938 4.48 -14.47 -4.62
CA GLU A 938 5.50 -15.35 -4.06
C GLU A 938 5.02 -16.81 -4.06
N ILE A 939 3.78 -17.07 -3.63
CA ILE A 939 3.18 -18.42 -3.69
C ILE A 939 3.04 -18.92 -5.12
N GLY A 940 2.73 -18.04 -6.08
CA GLY A 940 2.71 -18.38 -7.49
C GLY A 940 4.09 -18.76 -8.03
N LEU A 941 5.13 -18.05 -7.59
CA LEU A 941 6.51 -18.35 -7.98
C LEU A 941 7.01 -19.65 -7.32
N LEU A 942 6.64 -19.92 -6.07
CA LEU A 942 6.88 -21.19 -5.38
C LEU A 942 6.16 -22.36 -6.09
N ALA A 943 4.90 -22.18 -6.51
CA ALA A 943 4.18 -23.14 -7.34
C ALA A 943 4.91 -23.40 -8.67
N ALA A 944 5.35 -22.33 -9.34
CA ALA A 944 6.07 -22.39 -10.61
C ALA A 944 7.39 -23.15 -10.51
N SER A 945 8.03 -23.10 -9.34
CA SER A 945 9.27 -23.81 -9.05
C SER A 945 9.09 -25.32 -8.84
N GLY A 946 7.83 -25.80 -8.84
CA GLY A 946 7.45 -27.20 -8.68
C GLY A 946 7.32 -27.66 -7.23
N ARG A 947 7.12 -26.74 -6.29
CA ARG A 947 7.01 -27.06 -4.86
C ARG A 947 5.58 -27.44 -4.51
N LYS A 948 5.42 -28.55 -3.78
CA LYS A 948 4.16 -28.94 -3.12
C LYS A 948 4.06 -28.37 -1.72
N GLU A 949 5.21 -28.27 -1.06
CA GLU A 949 5.37 -27.89 0.32
C GLU A 949 6.60 -26.97 0.44
N VAL A 950 6.59 -26.15 1.48
CA VAL A 950 7.67 -25.21 1.78
C VAL A 950 7.96 -25.20 3.27
N ILE A 951 9.22 -24.98 3.61
CA ILE A 951 9.65 -24.84 5.00
C ILE A 951 9.50 -23.39 5.41
N VAL A 952 8.70 -23.15 6.45
CA VAL A 952 8.36 -21.83 6.94
C VAL A 952 8.71 -21.70 8.42
N ILE A 953 8.93 -20.48 8.88
CA ILE A 953 9.06 -20.18 10.30
C ILE A 953 7.74 -20.52 10.98
N LYS A 954 7.81 -21.33 12.04
CA LYS A 954 6.66 -21.75 12.82
C LYS A 954 6.05 -20.54 13.51
N ASN A 955 4.73 -20.39 13.40
CA ASN A 955 4.04 -19.33 14.11
C ASN A 955 4.12 -19.58 15.62
N THR A 956 4.67 -18.59 16.32
CA THR A 956 4.68 -18.51 17.79
C THR A 956 3.26 -18.23 18.28
N PRO A 957 2.69 -19.07 19.16
CA PRO A 957 1.33 -18.89 19.67
C PRO A 957 1.22 -17.62 20.54
N ILE A 958 0.20 -16.81 20.25
CA ILE A 958 -0.08 -15.53 20.92
C ILE A 958 -1.37 -15.64 21.73
N GLY A 959 -1.39 -15.14 22.95
CA GLY A 959 -2.56 -15.07 23.82
C GLY A 959 -2.96 -13.63 24.14
N VAL A 960 -4.26 -13.36 24.29
CA VAL A 960 -4.77 -12.06 24.73
C VAL A 960 -5.64 -12.23 25.98
N LEU A 961 -5.33 -11.45 27.03
CA LEU A 961 -6.01 -11.48 28.33
C LEU A 961 -6.36 -10.05 28.81
N SER A 962 -7.59 -9.83 29.27
CA SER A 962 -7.99 -8.57 29.89
C SER A 962 -8.07 -8.70 31.41
N ILE A 963 -7.54 -7.70 32.13
CA ILE A 963 -7.47 -7.66 33.60
C ILE A 963 -8.26 -6.46 34.13
N GLY A 964 -9.38 -6.71 34.80
CA GLY A 964 -10.22 -5.67 35.40
C GLY A 964 -11.40 -6.20 36.20
N ASN A 965 -11.70 -5.55 37.33
CA ASN A 965 -12.84 -5.90 38.19
C ASN A 965 -14.21 -5.48 37.63
N ASN A 966 -14.21 -4.51 36.72
CA ASN A 966 -15.42 -3.84 36.23
C ASN A 966 -15.57 -4.00 34.71
N LEU A 967 -15.09 -5.13 34.18
CA LEU A 967 -15.19 -5.48 32.77
C LEU A 967 -16.27 -6.55 32.58
N GLY A 968 -17.06 -6.42 31.52
CA GLY A 968 -18.04 -7.42 31.10
C GLY A 968 -17.89 -7.77 29.62
N GLU A 969 -18.47 -8.89 29.19
CA GLU A 969 -18.41 -9.30 27.79
C GLU A 969 -19.30 -8.40 26.91
N PRO A 970 -18.83 -7.97 25.73
CA PRO A 970 -19.64 -7.22 24.78
C PRO A 970 -20.98 -7.88 24.48
N GLY A 971 -22.07 -7.12 24.69
CA GLY A 971 -23.43 -7.55 24.38
C GLY A 971 -24.19 -8.24 25.53
N GLU A 972 -23.55 -8.47 26.67
CA GLU A 972 -24.23 -8.86 27.91
C GLU A 972 -24.81 -7.64 28.63
N ILE A 973 -25.78 -7.85 29.54
CA ILE A 973 -26.33 -6.75 30.33
C ILE A 973 -25.26 -6.31 31.33
N LEU A 974 -24.74 -5.08 31.18
CA LEU A 974 -23.78 -4.53 32.14
C LEU A 974 -24.43 -4.25 33.47
N THR A 975 -23.82 -4.77 34.53
CA THR A 975 -24.09 -4.30 35.90
C THR A 975 -23.67 -2.83 36.03
N PRO A 976 -24.41 -1.97 36.75
CA PRO A 976 -24.01 -0.59 36.97
C PRO A 976 -22.56 -0.48 37.48
N GLY A 977 -21.77 0.41 36.86
CA GLY A 977 -20.34 0.57 37.16
C GLY A 977 -19.39 -0.30 36.35
N PHE A 978 -19.90 -1.23 35.54
CA PHE A 978 -19.11 -2.02 34.60
C PHE A 978 -19.06 -1.37 33.21
N THR A 979 -18.02 -1.70 32.46
CA THR A 979 -17.84 -1.34 31.06
C THR A 979 -17.54 -2.59 30.25
N TYR A 980 -17.86 -2.61 28.96
CA TYR A 980 -17.48 -3.73 28.10
C TYR A 980 -15.95 -3.82 27.91
N ASP A 981 -15.43 -5.04 27.86
CA ASP A 981 -14.06 -5.29 27.43
C ASP A 981 -13.93 -5.13 25.92
N ILE A 982 -13.34 -4.01 25.51
CA ILE A 982 -13.13 -3.70 24.10
C ILE A 982 -11.68 -3.90 23.66
N ASN A 983 -10.72 -3.94 24.60
CA ASN A 983 -9.32 -4.01 24.23
C ASN A 983 -8.98 -5.40 23.69
N ARG A 984 -9.49 -6.45 24.33
CA ARG A 984 -9.22 -7.83 23.94
C ARG A 984 -9.71 -8.12 22.52
N ILE A 985 -10.97 -7.79 22.22
CA ILE A 985 -11.55 -7.99 20.89
C ILE A 985 -10.80 -7.18 19.83
N THR A 986 -10.45 -5.92 20.13
CA THR A 986 -9.70 -5.09 19.20
C THR A 986 -8.29 -5.63 18.96
N LEU A 987 -7.57 -6.08 20.00
CA LEU A 987 -6.24 -6.65 19.85
C LEU A 987 -6.25 -7.97 19.08
N ILE A 988 -7.21 -8.86 19.35
CA ILE A 988 -7.39 -10.11 18.59
C ILE A 988 -7.61 -9.80 17.11
N THR A 989 -8.51 -8.85 16.81
CA THR A 989 -8.75 -8.45 15.41
C THR A 989 -7.59 -7.70 14.77
N LEU A 990 -6.82 -6.92 15.54
CA LEU A 990 -5.61 -6.24 15.07
C LEU A 990 -4.51 -7.26 14.71
N LEU A 991 -4.33 -8.29 15.54
CA LEU A 991 -3.43 -9.40 15.23
C LEU A 991 -3.89 -10.12 13.96
N LYS A 992 -5.19 -10.42 13.84
CA LYS A 992 -5.78 -11.04 12.65
C LYS A 992 -5.58 -10.19 11.39
N GLU A 993 -5.74 -8.86 11.48
CA GLU A 993 -5.47 -7.89 10.39
C GLU A 993 -4.04 -8.00 9.87
N GLN A 994 -3.07 -8.30 10.75
CA GLN A 994 -1.67 -8.47 10.36
C GLN A 994 -1.30 -9.91 9.98
N GLY A 995 -2.27 -10.83 9.98
CA GLY A 995 -2.06 -12.25 9.65
C GLY A 995 -1.57 -13.10 10.84
N TYR A 996 -1.65 -12.59 12.06
CA TYR A 996 -1.34 -13.32 13.29
C TYR A 996 -2.62 -13.87 13.94
N ASN A 997 -2.63 -15.16 14.23
CA ASN A 997 -3.70 -15.78 15.02
C ASN A 997 -3.40 -15.64 16.52
N SER A 998 -4.45 -15.50 17.33
CA SER A 998 -4.32 -15.41 18.79
C SER A 998 -5.40 -16.21 19.51
N LEU A 999 -5.05 -16.69 20.71
CA LEU A 999 -5.94 -17.37 21.64
C LEU A 999 -6.55 -16.35 22.61
N ASP A 1000 -7.85 -16.45 22.81
CA ASP A 1000 -8.62 -15.61 23.73
C ASP A 1000 -8.64 -16.23 25.13
N PHE A 1001 -8.06 -15.55 26.12
CA PHE A 1001 -8.07 -15.98 27.53
C PHE A 1001 -9.12 -15.25 28.40
N GLY A 1002 -9.97 -14.43 27.78
CA GLY A 1002 -11.10 -13.77 28.43
C GLY A 1002 -10.71 -12.64 29.38
N ILE A 1003 -11.55 -12.46 30.40
CA ILE A 1003 -11.42 -11.43 31.43
C ILE A 1003 -11.07 -12.09 32.77
N VAL A 1004 -10.11 -11.50 33.49
CA VAL A 1004 -9.78 -11.87 34.87
C VAL A 1004 -9.91 -10.66 35.80
N ASN A 1005 -10.31 -10.91 37.03
CA ASN A 1005 -10.37 -9.87 38.05
C ASN A 1005 -8.96 -9.38 38.43
N ASN A 1006 -8.91 -8.20 39.04
CA ASN A 1006 -7.70 -7.51 39.45
C ASN A 1006 -7.22 -7.97 40.84
N MET A 1007 -7.14 -9.29 41.06
CA MET A 1007 -6.58 -9.90 42.26
C MET A 1007 -5.37 -10.77 41.87
N ILE A 1008 -4.34 -10.80 42.72
CA ILE A 1008 -3.05 -11.45 42.41
C ILE A 1008 -3.25 -12.93 42.04
N ALA A 1009 -3.89 -13.73 42.91
CA ALA A 1009 -4.04 -15.17 42.69
C ALA A 1009 -4.85 -15.52 41.42
N PRO A 1010 -6.01 -14.89 41.13
CA PRO A 1010 -6.71 -15.11 39.86
C PRO A 1010 -5.89 -14.70 38.62
N ILE A 1011 -5.18 -13.56 38.67
CA ILE A 1011 -4.31 -13.14 37.57
C ILE A 1011 -3.24 -14.21 37.32
N GLN A 1012 -2.60 -14.72 38.38
CA GLN A 1012 -1.59 -15.77 38.28
C GLN A 1012 -2.14 -17.03 37.65
N ASN A 1013 -3.22 -17.58 38.20
CA ASN A 1013 -3.83 -18.81 37.67
C ASN A 1013 -4.14 -18.69 36.17
N LYS A 1014 -4.60 -17.51 35.74
CA LYS A 1014 -4.95 -17.30 34.32
C LYS A 1014 -3.72 -17.08 33.43
N ILE A 1015 -2.68 -16.45 33.94
CA ILE A 1015 -1.38 -16.38 33.26
C ILE A 1015 -0.76 -17.78 33.16
N ASP A 1016 -0.78 -18.60 34.22
CA ASP A 1016 -0.29 -19.98 34.22
C ASP A 1016 -1.03 -20.85 33.20
N GLU A 1017 -2.36 -20.71 33.11
CA GLU A 1017 -3.15 -21.36 32.06
C GLU A 1017 -2.73 -20.92 30.66
N ALA A 1018 -2.45 -19.62 30.49
CA ALA A 1018 -2.05 -19.06 29.21
C ALA A 1018 -0.66 -19.52 28.78
N LEU A 1019 0.35 -19.45 29.66
CA LEU A 1019 1.74 -19.78 29.33
C LEU A 1019 1.95 -21.26 29.00
N LYS A 1020 1.00 -22.15 29.37
CA LYS A 1020 0.95 -23.54 28.90
C LYS A 1020 0.61 -23.67 27.41
N LYS A 1021 -0.10 -22.70 26.85
CA LYS A 1021 -0.62 -22.72 25.47
C LYS A 1021 0.04 -21.69 24.55
N VAL A 1022 0.63 -20.63 25.11
CA VAL A 1022 1.23 -19.52 24.35
C VAL A 1022 2.64 -19.20 24.80
N ASP A 1023 3.41 -18.62 23.88
CA ASP A 1023 4.75 -18.11 24.14
C ASP A 1023 4.76 -16.58 24.23
N ILE A 1024 3.75 -15.93 23.65
CA ILE A 1024 3.56 -14.47 23.72
C ILE A 1024 2.22 -14.21 24.40
N LEU A 1025 2.23 -13.55 25.56
CA LEU A 1025 1.02 -13.15 26.27
C LEU A 1025 0.86 -11.63 26.27
N VAL A 1026 -0.21 -11.17 25.63
CA VAL A 1026 -0.62 -9.76 25.60
C VAL A 1026 -1.70 -9.57 26.67
N THR A 1027 -1.41 -8.74 27.68
CA THR A 1027 -2.38 -8.39 28.72
C THR A 1027 -2.81 -6.94 28.58
N THR A 1028 -4.06 -6.64 28.93
CA THR A 1028 -4.54 -5.26 29.04
C THR A 1028 -5.18 -5.02 30.39
N GLY A 1029 -5.00 -3.84 30.98
CA GLY A 1029 -5.63 -3.54 32.26
C GLY A 1029 -5.09 -2.31 32.97
N SER A 1030 -5.76 -1.96 34.07
CA SER A 1030 -5.33 -0.85 34.93
C SER A 1030 -4.19 -1.23 35.90
N THR A 1031 -3.82 -2.51 35.94
CA THR A 1031 -2.77 -3.09 36.79
C THR A 1031 -1.37 -2.59 36.44
N ASN A 1032 -1.13 -2.25 35.18
CA ASN A 1032 0.13 -1.69 34.68
C ASN A 1032 0.43 -0.30 35.27
N ASN A 1033 -0.61 0.44 35.68
CA ASN A 1033 -0.47 1.79 36.26
C ASN A 1033 -0.14 1.80 37.76
N ARG A 1034 -0.21 0.64 38.43
CA ARG A 1034 0.08 0.48 39.87
C ARG A 1034 1.33 -0.36 40.13
N ASP A 1035 2.09 -0.63 39.07
CA ASP A 1035 3.20 -1.57 39.06
C ASP A 1035 2.82 -2.99 39.54
N LEU A 1036 1.52 -3.31 39.65
CA LEU A 1036 1.07 -4.64 40.09
C LEU A 1036 1.53 -5.73 39.13
N MET A 1037 1.39 -5.48 37.82
CA MET A 1037 1.92 -6.41 36.83
C MET A 1037 3.44 -6.53 36.90
N LYS A 1038 4.16 -5.45 37.22
CA LYS A 1038 5.62 -5.50 37.34
C LYS A 1038 6.03 -6.40 38.50
N ASN A 1039 5.40 -6.22 39.66
CA ASN A 1039 5.59 -7.10 40.80
C ASN A 1039 5.19 -8.55 40.50
N ILE A 1040 4.06 -8.78 39.81
CA ILE A 1040 3.64 -10.14 39.44
C ILE A 1040 4.70 -10.80 38.54
N LEU A 1041 5.18 -10.09 37.53
CA LEU A 1041 6.20 -10.55 36.60
C LEU A 1041 7.54 -10.83 37.29
N GLU A 1042 8.03 -9.91 38.12
CA GLU A 1042 9.31 -10.04 38.84
C GLU A 1042 9.27 -11.09 39.95
N GLU A 1043 8.23 -11.07 40.81
CA GLU A 1043 8.19 -11.91 42.00
C GLU A 1043 7.83 -13.36 41.67
N TYR A 1044 6.84 -13.59 40.80
CA TYR A 1044 6.29 -14.93 40.56
C TYR A 1044 6.85 -15.60 39.31
N TYR A 1045 7.10 -14.85 38.24
CA TYR A 1045 7.62 -15.40 36.98
C TYR A 1045 9.12 -15.19 36.80
N LYS A 1046 9.78 -14.50 37.74
CA LYS A 1046 11.20 -14.09 37.65
C LYS A 1046 11.52 -13.46 36.29
N ALA A 1047 10.56 -12.71 35.76
CA ALA A 1047 10.66 -12.11 34.44
C ALA A 1047 11.61 -10.91 34.48
N ASP A 1048 12.42 -10.79 33.43
CA ASP A 1048 13.23 -9.62 33.16
C ASP A 1048 12.36 -8.54 32.48
N ILE A 1049 12.18 -7.41 33.16
CA ILE A 1049 11.41 -6.27 32.65
C ILE A 1049 12.34 -5.33 31.91
N HIS A 1050 12.36 -5.47 30.59
CA HIS A 1050 13.21 -4.69 29.68
C HIS A 1050 12.90 -3.21 29.70
N PHE A 1051 11.62 -2.87 29.79
CA PHE A 1051 11.13 -1.54 30.09
C PHE A 1051 9.70 -1.58 30.64
N GLY A 1052 9.39 -0.65 31.55
CA GLY A 1052 8.07 -0.53 32.17
C GLY A 1052 7.46 0.86 32.08
N ASN A 1053 8.11 1.81 31.40
CA ASN A 1053 7.62 3.17 31.15
C ASN A 1053 8.19 3.72 29.84
N VAL A 1054 7.34 4.18 28.92
CA VAL A 1054 7.73 4.77 27.63
C VAL A 1054 7.28 6.23 27.55
N ASN A 1055 8.14 7.09 26.99
CA ASN A 1055 7.90 8.53 26.83
C ASN A 1055 6.96 8.83 25.66
N ILE A 1056 5.71 8.35 25.78
CA ILE A 1056 4.67 8.52 24.77
C ILE A 1056 3.32 8.87 25.43
N LYS A 1057 2.51 9.67 24.73
CA LYS A 1057 1.11 9.92 25.03
C LYS A 1057 0.24 9.55 23.82
N PRO A 1058 -0.78 8.71 23.98
CA PRO A 1058 -1.03 7.81 25.12
C PRO A 1058 0.02 6.68 25.19
N GLY A 1059 0.03 5.89 26.27
CA GLY A 1059 0.86 4.66 26.35
C GLY A 1059 2.02 4.65 27.34
N LYS A 1060 2.06 5.56 28.32
CA LYS A 1060 3.16 5.66 29.32
C LYS A 1060 3.56 4.31 29.92
N SER A 1061 2.59 3.54 30.40
CA SER A 1061 2.78 2.35 31.22
C SER A 1061 2.85 1.06 30.41
N THR A 1062 3.30 1.14 29.16
CA THR A 1062 3.56 -0.05 28.34
C THR A 1062 4.74 -0.82 28.93
N ILE A 1063 4.56 -2.12 29.17
CA ILE A 1063 5.58 -3.00 29.73
C ILE A 1063 5.92 -4.08 28.70
N PHE A 1064 7.22 -4.29 28.51
CA PHE A 1064 7.76 -5.45 27.79
C PHE A 1064 8.69 -6.21 28.72
N ALA A 1065 8.46 -7.52 28.83
CA ALA A 1065 9.22 -8.40 29.70
C ALA A 1065 9.38 -9.79 29.10
N THR A 1066 10.38 -10.53 29.55
CA THR A 1066 10.60 -11.92 29.17
C THR A 1066 10.90 -12.79 30.37
N CYS A 1067 10.47 -14.04 30.36
CA CYS A 1067 10.91 -15.05 31.33
C CYS A 1067 11.22 -16.37 30.64
N GLU A 1068 11.79 -17.32 31.37
CA GLU A 1068 12.04 -18.68 30.90
C GLU A 1068 11.17 -19.66 31.71
N ILE A 1069 10.36 -20.45 31.01
CA ILE A 1069 9.51 -21.50 31.59
C ILE A 1069 9.73 -22.76 30.76
N ASP A 1070 10.07 -23.86 31.42
CA ASP A 1070 10.37 -25.14 30.76
C ASP A 1070 11.38 -25.00 29.60
N ASN A 1071 12.47 -24.26 29.83
CA ASN A 1071 13.51 -23.91 28.85
C ASN A 1071 13.00 -23.18 27.59
N THR A 1072 11.79 -22.63 27.65
CA THR A 1072 11.16 -21.87 26.58
C THR A 1072 11.06 -20.40 27.00
N LYS A 1073 11.58 -19.50 26.18
CA LYS A 1073 11.49 -18.06 26.41
C LYS A 1073 10.06 -17.60 26.16
N LYS A 1074 9.43 -17.01 27.17
CA LYS A 1074 8.08 -16.42 27.12
C LYS A 1074 8.18 -14.90 27.05
N TYR A 1075 7.27 -14.27 26.32
CA TYR A 1075 7.22 -12.82 26.11
C TYR A 1075 5.93 -12.25 26.67
N PHE A 1076 6.03 -11.17 27.44
CA PHE A 1076 4.89 -10.44 27.99
C PHE A 1076 4.80 -9.04 27.41
N TRP A 1077 3.60 -8.72 26.93
CA TRP A 1077 3.21 -7.37 26.51
C TRP A 1077 2.07 -6.88 27.39
N CYS A 1078 2.35 -6.00 28.35
CA CYS A 1078 1.30 -5.45 29.21
C CYS A 1078 0.93 -4.04 28.76
N LEU A 1079 -0.23 -3.92 28.13
CA LEU A 1079 -0.75 -2.69 27.52
C LEU A 1079 -1.75 -1.97 28.45
N SER A 1080 -1.96 -0.69 28.21
CA SER A 1080 -2.89 0.12 28.99
C SER A 1080 -4.33 -0.39 28.89
N GLY A 1081 -5.08 -0.37 29.99
CA GLY A 1081 -6.53 -0.62 29.97
C GLY A 1081 -7.34 0.46 29.23
N ASN A 1082 -6.74 1.62 28.91
CA ASN A 1082 -7.40 2.63 28.08
C ASN A 1082 -7.41 2.19 26.60
N PRO A 1083 -8.57 2.14 25.94
CA PRO A 1083 -8.68 1.59 24.59
C PRO A 1083 -7.87 2.29 23.51
N VAL A 1084 -7.87 3.64 23.51
CA VAL A 1084 -7.07 4.41 22.56
C VAL A 1084 -5.59 4.15 22.77
N SER A 1085 -5.17 4.03 24.03
CA SER A 1085 -3.78 3.72 24.38
C SER A 1085 -3.38 2.33 23.90
N ALA A 1086 -4.20 1.31 24.20
CA ALA A 1086 -3.91 -0.09 23.89
C ALA A 1086 -3.64 -0.30 22.40
N VAL A 1087 -4.52 0.20 21.53
CA VAL A 1087 -4.40 0.03 20.07
C VAL A 1087 -3.19 0.76 19.52
N ILE A 1088 -2.97 2.02 19.93
CA ILE A 1088 -1.80 2.80 19.48
C ILE A 1088 -0.50 2.12 19.91
N THR A 1089 -0.39 1.67 21.17
CA THR A 1089 0.81 1.00 21.66
C THR A 1089 1.00 -0.38 21.04
N ALA A 1090 -0.09 -1.09 20.73
CA ALA A 1090 -0.01 -2.36 20.02
C ALA A 1090 0.52 -2.16 18.59
N ARG A 1091 0.04 -1.12 17.89
CA ARG A 1091 0.55 -0.80 16.54
C ARG A 1091 2.02 -0.39 16.55
N ILE A 1092 2.44 0.44 17.52
CA ILE A 1092 3.82 0.93 17.58
C ILE A 1092 4.81 -0.13 18.09
N PHE A 1093 4.44 -0.89 19.12
CA PHE A 1093 5.38 -1.79 19.82
C PHE A 1093 5.10 -3.27 19.57
N LEU A 1094 3.88 -3.75 19.82
CA LEU A 1094 3.56 -5.19 19.68
C LEU A 1094 3.73 -5.68 18.24
N LEU A 1095 3.18 -4.96 17.27
CA LEU A 1095 3.27 -5.35 15.86
C LEU A 1095 4.71 -5.24 15.33
N THR A 1096 5.46 -4.22 15.77
CA THR A 1096 6.89 -4.11 15.44
C THR A 1096 7.68 -5.27 16.04
N PHE A 1097 7.43 -5.63 17.30
CA PHE A 1097 8.03 -6.80 17.95
C PHE A 1097 7.73 -8.09 17.17
N LEU A 1098 6.48 -8.32 16.77
CA LEU A 1098 6.13 -9.49 15.97
C LEU A 1098 6.85 -9.47 14.62
N ASN A 1099 6.85 -8.34 13.92
CA ASN A 1099 7.53 -8.21 12.63
C ASN A 1099 9.04 -8.50 12.75
N GLU A 1100 9.70 -7.98 13.79
CA GLU A 1100 11.11 -8.26 14.09
C GLU A 1100 11.34 -9.74 14.42
N MET A 1101 10.49 -10.34 15.25
CA MET A 1101 10.58 -11.75 15.66
C MET A 1101 10.46 -12.69 14.46
N TYR A 1102 9.66 -12.30 13.47
CA TYR A 1102 9.41 -13.05 12.27
C TYR A 1102 10.27 -12.61 11.07
N PHE A 1103 11.25 -11.72 11.25
CA PHE A 1103 12.10 -11.18 10.17
C PHE A 1103 11.31 -10.53 9.02
N ASN A 1104 10.12 -10.04 9.32
CA ASN A 1104 9.20 -9.44 8.36
C ASN A 1104 9.45 -7.93 8.24
N PHE A 1105 10.68 -7.56 7.86
CA PHE A 1105 11.15 -6.16 7.81
C PHE A 1105 10.42 -5.34 6.73
N TYR A 1106 9.86 -5.99 5.71
CA TYR A 1106 9.18 -5.32 4.59
C TYR A 1106 7.76 -4.86 4.91
N THR A 1107 7.20 -5.24 6.07
CA THR A 1107 5.87 -4.79 6.53
C THR A 1107 5.94 -3.74 7.64
N GLU A 1108 7.09 -3.08 7.83
CA GLU A 1108 7.09 -1.86 8.65
C GLU A 1108 6.11 -0.85 8.05
N TYR A 1109 5.31 -0.23 8.90
CA TYR A 1109 4.36 0.79 8.48
C TYR A 1109 5.09 1.89 7.71
N ALA A 1110 4.55 2.30 6.57
CA ALA A 1110 5.10 3.40 5.81
C ALA A 1110 5.03 4.69 6.64
N ILE A 1111 6.19 5.28 6.95
CA ILE A 1111 6.26 6.59 7.59
C ILE A 1111 6.11 7.64 6.50
N VAL A 1112 4.98 8.35 6.52
CA VAL A 1112 4.65 9.38 5.55
C VAL A 1112 4.88 10.75 6.20
N PRO A 1113 5.77 11.59 5.64
CA PRO A 1113 5.88 12.99 6.02
C PRO A 1113 4.62 13.73 5.57
N ALA A 1114 3.98 14.41 6.52
CA ALA A 1114 2.70 15.07 6.31
C ALA A 1114 2.72 16.52 6.79
N SER A 1115 2.18 17.43 5.98
CA SER A 1115 2.09 18.85 6.27
C SER A 1115 0.85 19.16 7.11
N MET A 1116 1.03 19.99 8.14
CA MET A 1116 0.01 20.36 9.11
C MET A 1116 -0.91 21.48 8.59
N GLU A 1117 -2.22 21.26 8.62
CA GLU A 1117 -3.22 22.29 8.24
C GLU A 1117 -3.65 23.18 9.43
N THR A 1118 -3.26 22.82 10.65
CA THR A 1118 -3.61 23.56 11.88
C THR A 1118 -2.44 23.59 12.85
N GLU A 1119 -2.35 24.67 13.63
CA GLU A 1119 -1.36 24.74 14.72
C GLU A 1119 -1.70 23.77 15.84
N TYR A 1120 -0.67 23.22 16.49
CA TYR A 1120 -0.85 22.30 17.60
C TYR A 1120 0.01 22.61 18.82
N ILE A 1121 -0.63 22.62 19.99
CA ILE A 1121 0.04 22.78 21.28
C ILE A 1121 0.64 21.44 21.72
N LEU A 1122 1.97 21.35 21.65
CA LEU A 1122 2.71 20.16 22.04
C LEU A 1122 2.60 19.85 23.54
N HIS A 1123 2.57 18.54 23.84
CA HIS A 1123 2.59 18.02 25.20
C HIS A 1123 4.04 17.86 25.69
N SER A 1124 4.29 17.80 26.99
CA SER A 1124 5.62 17.52 27.58
C SER A 1124 6.22 16.15 27.22
N ARG A 1125 5.51 15.34 26.43
CA ARG A 1125 5.90 14.00 25.99
C ARG A 1125 5.49 13.86 24.53
N SER A 1126 6.23 13.07 23.76
CA SER A 1126 5.88 12.77 22.38
C SER A 1126 4.47 12.20 22.31
N ARG A 1127 3.71 12.57 21.28
CA ARG A 1127 2.31 12.23 21.16
C ARG A 1127 2.03 11.44 19.89
N ALA A 1128 1.39 10.29 20.06
CA ALA A 1128 0.79 9.52 18.99
C ALA A 1128 -0.72 9.76 18.98
N THR A 1129 -1.29 10.11 17.83
CA THR A 1129 -2.73 10.41 17.70
C THR A 1129 -3.28 9.99 16.35
N TRP A 1130 -4.53 9.55 16.32
CA TRP A 1130 -5.21 9.22 15.07
C TRP A 1130 -5.36 10.44 14.17
N THR A 1131 -5.13 10.25 12.88
CA THR A 1131 -5.34 11.28 11.85
C THR A 1131 -5.82 10.67 10.53
N THR A 1132 -6.29 11.53 9.65
CA THR A 1132 -6.54 11.19 8.24
C THR A 1132 -5.57 11.97 7.37
N LEU A 1133 -4.72 11.25 6.63
CA LEU A 1133 -3.91 11.82 5.57
C LEU A 1133 -4.73 11.93 4.28
N GLY A 1134 -4.61 13.05 3.58
CA GLY A 1134 -5.18 13.27 2.25
C GLY A 1134 -4.15 13.93 1.31
N TRP A 1135 -4.38 13.82 0.00
CA TRP A 1135 -3.56 14.46 -1.04
C TRP A 1135 -4.45 15.40 -1.86
N THR A 1136 -3.88 16.50 -2.37
CA THR A 1136 -4.56 17.42 -3.31
C THR A 1136 -3.74 17.53 -4.59
N SER A 1137 -4.37 17.90 -5.70
CA SER A 1137 -3.68 18.12 -6.99
C SER A 1137 -2.66 19.26 -6.94
N GLU A 1138 -2.86 20.22 -6.02
CA GLU A 1138 -2.00 21.40 -5.86
C GLU A 1138 -0.77 21.14 -4.98
N LYS A 1139 -0.83 20.13 -4.09
CA LYS A 1139 0.25 19.81 -3.16
C LYS A 1139 0.70 18.37 -3.36
N ASN A 1140 1.92 18.19 -3.85
CA ASN A 1140 2.55 16.88 -4.04
C ASN A 1140 2.94 16.16 -2.72
N CYS A 1141 2.37 16.55 -1.57
CA CYS A 1141 2.67 15.97 -0.26
C CYS A 1141 1.39 15.65 0.53
N ALA A 1142 1.51 14.74 1.50
CA ALA A 1142 0.39 14.35 2.35
C ALA A 1142 -0.04 15.51 3.28
N LEU A 1143 -1.34 15.73 3.42
CA LEU A 1143 -1.93 16.73 4.31
C LEU A 1143 -2.58 16.06 5.51
N VAL A 1144 -2.30 16.59 6.70
CA VAL A 1144 -2.90 16.15 7.96
C VAL A 1144 -4.27 16.79 8.11
N ARG A 1145 -5.34 16.03 7.85
CA ARG A 1145 -6.71 16.50 8.03
C ARG A 1145 -7.23 16.22 9.43
N ALA A 1146 -7.52 17.31 10.13
CA ALA A 1146 -8.16 17.28 11.44
C ALA A 1146 -9.68 17.02 11.32
N ARG A 1147 -10.17 15.88 11.81
CA ARG A 1147 -11.61 15.70 12.06
C ARG A 1147 -11.98 16.36 13.41
N GLY A 1148 -12.30 17.65 13.40
CA GLY A 1148 -12.57 18.43 14.62
C GLY A 1148 -11.28 18.84 15.34
N ASN A 1149 -11.33 19.17 16.65
CA ASN A 1149 -10.10 19.41 17.43
C ASN A 1149 -9.16 18.21 17.26
N ALA A 1150 -8.11 18.41 16.45
CA ALA A 1150 -7.33 17.43 15.71
C ALA A 1150 -6.64 16.33 16.54
N ILE A 1151 -6.78 16.39 17.85
CA ILE A 1151 -6.11 15.51 18.80
C ILE A 1151 -7.10 15.13 19.92
N SER A 1152 -8.03 14.25 19.58
CA SER A 1152 -9.03 13.74 20.52
C SER A 1152 -8.60 12.38 21.06
N ASP A 1153 -8.46 12.25 22.38
CA ASP A 1153 -8.20 10.98 23.09
C ASP A 1153 -9.46 10.07 23.13
N LYS A 1154 -10.37 10.19 22.15
CA LYS A 1154 -11.63 9.43 22.09
C LYS A 1154 -11.52 8.25 21.14
N LEU A 1155 -12.16 7.14 21.51
CA LEU A 1155 -12.22 5.93 20.69
C LEU A 1155 -12.79 6.18 19.29
N ILE A 1156 -13.85 7.00 19.19
CA ILE A 1156 -14.50 7.32 17.90
C ILE A 1156 -13.54 8.00 16.90
N SER A 1157 -12.47 8.63 17.38
CA SER A 1157 -11.48 9.29 16.52
C SER A 1157 -10.63 8.30 15.71
N ALA A 1158 -10.63 7.01 16.08
CA ALA A 1158 -9.98 5.96 15.31
C ALA A 1158 -10.80 5.55 14.06
N ILE A 1159 -12.13 5.76 14.06
CA ILE A 1159 -13.00 5.38 12.95
C ILE A 1159 -12.71 6.24 11.72
N GLY A 1160 -12.31 5.58 10.63
CA GLY A 1160 -11.90 6.23 9.38
C GLY A 1160 -10.58 7.02 9.46
N ALA A 1161 -9.83 6.88 10.55
CA ALA A 1161 -8.42 7.28 10.57
C ALA A 1161 -7.62 6.31 9.70
N ASN A 1162 -6.62 6.85 8.99
CA ASN A 1162 -5.78 6.06 8.10
C ASN A 1162 -4.29 6.15 8.48
N ALA A 1163 -3.95 6.95 9.49
CA ALA A 1163 -2.60 7.08 10.01
C ALA A 1163 -2.58 7.42 11.52
N ILE A 1164 -1.43 7.18 12.16
CA ILE A 1164 -1.08 7.71 13.48
C ILE A 1164 -0.03 8.82 13.31
N LEU A 1165 -0.39 10.04 13.66
CA LEU A 1165 0.49 11.19 13.66
C LEU A 1165 1.45 11.14 14.85
N MET A 1166 2.75 11.32 14.59
CA MET A 1166 3.83 11.30 15.58
C MET A 1166 4.33 12.71 15.85
N LEU A 1167 3.82 13.33 16.92
CA LEU A 1167 4.16 14.68 17.32
C LEU A 1167 5.29 14.68 18.36
N PRO A 1168 6.28 15.59 18.25
CA PRO A 1168 7.40 15.65 19.19
C PRO A 1168 6.97 16.15 20.58
N LYS A 1169 7.87 16.12 21.56
CA LYS A 1169 7.61 16.76 22.86
C LYS A 1169 7.76 18.28 22.74
N LYS A 1170 7.11 19.01 23.64
CA LYS A 1170 7.08 20.48 23.67
C LYS A 1170 8.47 21.14 23.68
N GLU A 1171 9.45 20.48 24.28
CA GLU A 1171 10.83 20.99 24.37
C GLU A 1171 11.54 20.98 23.01
N ASP A 1172 11.09 20.15 22.06
CA ASP A 1172 11.74 19.98 20.75
C ASP A 1172 11.24 20.98 19.70
N GLY A 1173 10.33 21.90 20.05
CA GLY A 1173 9.90 22.99 19.17
C GLY A 1173 8.40 23.30 19.20
N LYS A 1174 7.89 23.87 18.10
CA LYS A 1174 6.45 24.13 17.86
C LYS A 1174 6.05 23.50 16.54
N VAL A 1175 4.81 22.99 16.48
CA VAL A 1175 4.20 22.52 15.23
C VAL A 1175 3.27 23.61 14.74
N THR A 1176 3.71 24.35 13.72
CA THR A 1176 3.01 25.48 13.11
C THR A 1176 2.28 25.05 11.84
N LEU A 1177 1.43 25.93 11.31
CA LEU A 1177 0.82 25.76 9.99
C LEU A 1177 1.90 25.46 8.93
N ASN A 1178 1.63 24.51 8.03
CA ASN A 1178 2.51 24.01 6.97
C ASN A 1178 3.80 23.31 7.41
N SER A 1179 4.05 23.17 8.72
CA SER A 1179 5.17 22.34 9.20
C SER A 1179 4.95 20.87 8.87
N PHE A 1180 6.04 20.12 8.66
CA PHE A 1180 5.99 18.68 8.40
C PHE A 1180 6.16 17.89 9.68
N THR A 1181 5.40 16.80 9.79
CA THR A 1181 5.51 15.82 10.87
C THR A 1181 5.40 14.41 10.28
N GLN A 1182 5.87 13.41 11.02
CA GLN A 1182 5.82 12.03 10.57
C GLN A 1182 4.48 11.40 10.94
N ALA A 1183 3.88 10.68 10.01
CA ALA A 1183 2.66 9.92 10.23
C ALA A 1183 2.89 8.46 9.85
N LEU A 1184 2.60 7.56 10.79
CA LEU A 1184 2.57 6.12 10.57
C LEU A 1184 1.34 5.78 9.74
N LEU A 1185 1.49 5.44 8.47
CA LEU A 1185 0.38 5.09 7.60
C LEU A 1185 -0.13 3.69 7.95
N ILE A 1186 -1.42 3.59 8.30
CA ILE A 1186 -2.07 2.34 8.74
C ILE A 1186 -3.01 1.79 7.68
N LYS A 1187 -3.67 2.68 6.92
CA LYS A 1187 -4.53 2.35 5.78
C LYS A 1187 -4.20 3.32 4.65
N ILE A 1188 -4.17 2.86 3.40
CA ILE A 1188 -4.00 3.77 2.26
C ILE A 1188 -5.30 4.61 2.14
N PRO A 1189 -5.22 5.95 2.07
CA PRO A 1189 -6.40 6.77 1.87
C PRO A 1189 -7.02 6.52 0.50
N ASN A 1190 -8.34 6.53 0.43
CA ASN A 1190 -9.02 6.85 -0.83
C ASN A 1190 -8.73 8.32 -1.15
N ILE A 1191 -7.80 8.57 -2.06
CA ILE A 1191 -7.52 9.90 -2.57
C ILE A 1191 -8.69 10.25 -3.50
N LYS A 1192 -9.76 10.80 -2.92
CA LYS A 1192 -10.69 11.61 -3.70
C LYS A 1192 -9.93 12.89 -4.04
N TYR A 1193 -9.49 13.02 -5.28
CA TYR A 1193 -9.18 14.35 -5.80
C TYR A 1193 -10.44 15.19 -5.62
N PHE A 1194 -10.34 16.26 -4.85
CA PHE A 1194 -11.50 17.08 -4.50
C PHE A 1194 -12.01 17.95 -5.67
N ASN A 1195 -11.51 17.72 -6.88
CA ASN A 1195 -12.08 18.18 -8.13
C ASN A 1195 -12.50 16.97 -8.97
N ASN A 1196 -13.75 16.95 -9.44
CA ASN A 1196 -14.38 15.89 -10.23
C ASN A 1196 -13.79 15.68 -11.64
N ASP A 1197 -12.58 16.18 -11.91
CA ASP A 1197 -11.93 16.04 -13.19
C ASP A 1197 -11.03 14.80 -13.22
N PHE A 1198 -11.65 13.65 -13.47
CA PHE A 1198 -11.02 12.61 -14.29
C PHE A 1198 -11.01 13.06 -15.77
N ASN A 1199 -10.53 14.28 -16.03
CA ASN A 1199 -10.22 14.76 -17.37
C ASN A 1199 -8.70 14.67 -17.54
N THR A 1200 -8.32 13.62 -18.25
CA THR A 1200 -7.13 13.53 -19.11
C THR A 1200 -6.32 14.82 -19.22
N ASN A 1201 -5.32 14.96 -18.34
CA ASN A 1201 -4.06 15.67 -18.58
C ASN A 1201 -3.19 15.50 -17.33
N LEU A 1202 -2.82 14.25 -17.02
CA LEU A 1202 -1.57 14.04 -16.29
C LEU A 1202 -0.46 14.51 -17.23
N LYS A 1203 -0.06 15.77 -17.10
CA LYS A 1203 1.24 16.23 -17.60
C LYS A 1203 2.26 15.37 -16.86
N ILE A 1204 2.73 14.31 -17.52
CA ILE A 1204 4.03 13.75 -17.22
C ILE A 1204 4.99 14.85 -17.67
N GLU A 1205 5.40 15.72 -16.76
CA GLU A 1205 6.65 16.44 -16.97
C GLU A 1205 7.74 15.36 -16.91
N VAL A 1206 8.29 15.07 -18.09
CA VAL A 1206 9.45 14.21 -18.30
C VAL A 1206 10.68 14.92 -17.76
#